data_AF-A0A7W9FM67-F1
#
_entry.id   AF-A0A7W9FM67-F1
#
_cell.length_a   1.000
_cell.length_b   1.000
_cell.length_c   1.000
_cell.angle_alpha   90.00
_cell.angle_beta   90.00
_cell.angle_gamma   90.00
#
_symmetry.space_group_name_H-M   'P 1'
#
loop_
_entity.id
_entity.type
_entity.pdbx_description
1 polymer ?
#
loop_
_entity_poly.entity_id
_entity_poly.type
_entity_poly.pdbx_seq_one_letter_code
_entity_poly.pdbx_strand_id
1 'polypeptide(L)'
;MLDEPRRIEGKETAAADPADRRPLFDAETALAAPVDDQLVLVAGLGEEMSGALTALLNGDPAMPAKATVTSWPLARPQPGATHAFVAALQVAPLKRGRLASLLLRHHGRAVRYTLARRTVGAGALLAALSEIAEPPRHTVADRIVETLLPGPLSRRKLAAVAALVEAGARHDGYVEIVGGFEEGDIFLQGWSAHFGPGTTRVLLAGARTQIAQAAVATFHRDDLSGRAQGFAATLVSPEPIDAAALTRVFFRNREGWHSAEVYDRRILSGPRETPTHARAILARTRGPADVLAKLRAAAHRYDGTDTVSSLPIPVRLGLDHATRVEGGGVLIAGWLLDPDRRVTAVTLRRPRGECRLDADWTRLDRPDVVRAFEGKPPFGPGLEGGRHRHGFIAFAPAFDPDGTSPLHIELSFDLGPPAFLPVIAKRGSYREATLRQLRTIDPREGTFRRVVERQLVPLVEQAALPPVKTLSVEPIGHATAEGGVTLVIGLDEEATEVAPLLTLLALDPETRGRPIVIAAPVDLTDALGAELARLARFWRLSLRLVATDGGDAIDALIAGAAAAETETVLLLSGALVPGERGWLGQLVAAQAEAGGIVSPTFLYEDDSIRWAGPVFEDGVLVDRRAGYPAAALAHAAPASVAAANLECALLPRSTALSLEGRARAFLGRERKALDLALALAADGVPALWLPTVRLLSPEIETGGGTLRAHARRIDEIVFAARQADRPLARN
;
A
#
# COMPACT_ATOMS: atom_id res chain seq x y z
N MET A 1 -8.34 -3.99 65.50
CA MET A 1 -7.64 -2.90 64.81
C MET A 1 -8.16 -2.92 63.38
N LEU A 2 -9.34 -2.37 63.06
CA LEU A 2 -9.80 -0.99 63.26
C LEU A 2 -8.71 0.00 62.85
N ASP A 3 -8.81 0.51 61.62
CA ASP A 3 -8.52 1.91 61.36
C ASP A 3 -9.45 2.43 60.25
N GLU A 4 -10.23 3.47 60.61
CA GLU A 4 -11.18 4.19 59.78
C GLU A 4 -10.46 5.18 58.85
N PRO A 5 -10.98 5.47 57.64
CA PRO A 5 -10.71 6.74 56.99
C PRO A 5 -11.81 7.76 57.34
N ARG A 6 -11.39 8.73 58.15
CA ARG A 6 -11.92 10.09 58.40
C ARG A 6 -13.15 10.52 57.57
N ARG A 7 -14.24 10.79 58.29
CA ARG A 7 -15.31 11.74 57.92
C ARG A 7 -14.70 13.09 57.52
N ILE A 8 -14.96 13.52 56.29
CA ILE A 8 -14.98 14.93 55.92
C ILE A 8 -16.45 15.31 55.84
N GLU A 9 -16.86 16.21 56.73
CA GLU A 9 -18.18 16.82 56.75
C GLU A 9 -18.43 17.54 55.43
N GLY A 10 -19.22 16.88 54.56
CA GLY A 10 -19.82 17.50 53.41
C GLY A 10 -20.88 18.48 53.89
N LYS A 11 -20.54 19.76 53.84
CA LYS A 11 -21.45 20.91 53.90
C LYS A 11 -22.76 20.57 53.18
N GLU A 12 -23.85 20.45 53.93
CA GLU A 12 -25.21 20.51 53.37
C GLU A 12 -25.33 21.79 52.55
N THR A 13 -25.26 21.66 51.23
CA THR A 13 -25.76 22.69 50.34
C THR A 13 -27.28 22.66 50.49
N ALA A 14 -27.76 23.66 51.22
CA ALA A 14 -29.16 24.01 51.37
C ALA A 14 -29.94 23.72 50.08
N ALA A 15 -30.99 22.92 50.20
CA ALA A 15 -32.00 22.77 49.17
C ALA A 15 -32.52 24.17 48.83
N ALA A 16 -32.23 24.61 47.60
CA ALA A 16 -32.79 25.84 47.07
C ALA A 16 -34.32 25.68 47.00
N ASP A 17 -35.01 26.62 47.61
CA ASP A 17 -36.45 26.82 47.61
C ASP A 17 -37.05 26.64 46.19
N PRO A 18 -38.09 25.81 46.00
CA PRO A 18 -38.72 25.60 44.68
C PRO A 18 -39.37 26.85 44.07
N ALA A 19 -39.33 28.00 44.76
CA ALA A 19 -39.94 29.26 44.34
C ALA A 19 -39.03 30.21 43.51
N ASP A 20 -37.74 29.90 43.27
CA ASP A 20 -36.82 30.82 42.54
C ASP A 20 -36.45 30.36 41.11
N ARG A 21 -37.36 29.65 40.42
CA ARG A 21 -37.26 29.44 38.97
C ARG A 21 -37.89 30.63 38.25
N ARG A 22 -37.10 31.68 37.99
CA ARG A 22 -37.47 32.66 36.94
C ARG A 22 -37.77 31.91 35.64
N PRO A 23 -38.83 32.27 34.89
CA PRO A 23 -39.12 31.65 33.62
C PRO A 23 -37.88 31.76 32.71
N LEU A 24 -37.52 30.67 32.01
CA LEU A 24 -36.34 30.64 31.13
C LEU A 24 -36.40 31.69 30.00
N PHE A 25 -37.60 32.19 29.72
CA PHE A 25 -37.88 33.25 28.76
C PHE A 25 -38.86 34.27 29.35
N ASP A 26 -38.53 35.55 29.23
CA ASP A 26 -39.47 36.68 29.35
C ASP A 26 -39.42 37.51 28.04
N ALA A 27 -40.27 38.52 27.89
CA ALA A 27 -40.34 39.33 26.65
C ALA A 27 -39.06 40.16 26.36
N GLU A 28 -38.09 40.19 27.28
CA GLU A 28 -36.87 40.98 27.18
C GLU A 28 -35.58 40.16 27.32
N THR A 29 -35.68 38.83 27.51
CA THR A 29 -34.56 37.90 27.66
C THR A 29 -34.56 36.84 26.57
N ALA A 30 -33.35 36.41 26.19
CA ALA A 30 -33.19 35.38 25.18
C ALA A 30 -32.05 34.41 25.53
N LEU A 31 -32.19 33.16 25.11
CA LEU A 31 -31.15 32.14 25.20
C LEU A 31 -30.29 32.18 23.95
N ALA A 32 -28.99 31.96 24.12
CA ALA A 32 -28.05 31.84 23.03
C ALA A 32 -27.42 30.46 22.98
N ALA A 33 -27.44 29.84 21.81
CA ALA A 33 -26.71 28.62 21.49
C ALA A 33 -25.67 28.90 20.39
N PRO A 34 -24.37 28.99 20.74
CA PRO A 34 -23.32 29.13 19.74
C PRO A 34 -23.27 27.87 18.88
N VAL A 35 -23.27 28.04 17.56
CA VAL A 35 -23.21 26.95 16.57
C VAL A 35 -21.79 26.80 16.05
N ASP A 36 -21.17 27.89 15.62
CA ASP A 36 -19.74 27.98 15.32
C ASP A 36 -19.23 29.41 15.58
N ASP A 37 -18.02 29.73 15.10
CA ASP A 37 -17.38 31.03 15.37
C ASP A 37 -18.09 32.21 14.68
N GLN A 38 -18.98 31.95 13.72
CA GLN A 38 -19.70 32.97 12.95
C GLN A 38 -21.21 32.82 13.02
N LEU A 39 -21.74 31.81 13.70
CA LEU A 39 -23.17 31.53 13.77
C LEU A 39 -23.63 31.28 15.21
N VAL A 40 -24.66 32.02 15.62
CA VAL A 40 -25.32 31.85 16.92
C VAL A 40 -26.82 31.73 16.71
N LEU A 41 -27.45 30.74 17.33
CA LEU A 41 -28.91 30.70 17.47
C LEU A 41 -29.32 31.50 18.70
N VAL A 42 -30.28 32.40 18.55
CA VAL A 42 -30.89 33.14 19.66
C VAL A 42 -32.37 32.82 19.71
N ALA A 43 -32.82 32.31 20.85
CA ALA A 43 -34.21 31.95 21.11
C ALA A 43 -34.84 32.93 22.10
N GLY A 44 -36.05 33.43 21.83
CA GLY A 44 -36.73 34.38 22.69
C GLY A 44 -38.24 34.43 22.45
N LEU A 45 -38.91 35.36 23.12
CA LEU A 45 -40.35 35.61 23.03
C LEU A 45 -40.61 36.98 22.37
N GLY A 46 -41.67 37.11 21.58
CA GLY A 46 -42.03 38.39 20.95
C GLY A 46 -43.32 38.35 20.15
N GLU A 47 -43.45 39.29 19.20
CA GLU A 47 -44.51 39.29 18.19
C GLU A 47 -44.17 38.32 17.04
N GLU A 48 -45.10 38.11 16.11
CA GLU A 48 -44.85 37.31 14.90
C GLU A 48 -43.70 37.93 14.09
N MET A 49 -42.63 37.15 13.88
CA MET A 49 -41.43 37.57 13.16
C MET A 49 -40.96 36.42 12.26
N SER A 50 -40.79 36.67 10.97
CA SER A 50 -40.30 35.67 10.02
C SER A 50 -39.43 36.29 8.93
N GLY A 51 -38.43 35.55 8.46
CA GLY A 51 -37.58 35.94 7.34
C GLY A 51 -36.29 36.67 7.74
N ALA A 52 -35.69 37.37 6.77
CA ALA A 52 -34.41 38.05 6.95
C ALA A 52 -34.60 39.41 7.62
N LEU A 53 -34.04 39.58 8.83
CA LEU A 53 -34.07 40.81 9.60
C LEU A 53 -32.67 41.37 9.83
N THR A 54 -32.59 42.67 10.08
CA THR A 54 -31.36 43.33 10.54
C THR A 54 -31.32 43.32 12.06
N ALA A 55 -30.24 42.77 12.61
CA ALA A 55 -29.94 42.79 14.02
C ALA A 55 -28.78 43.75 14.32
N LEU A 56 -28.78 44.38 15.50
CA LEU A 56 -27.61 45.09 16.04
C LEU A 56 -27.06 44.31 17.23
N LEU A 57 -25.81 43.87 17.14
CA LEU A 57 -25.13 43.14 18.21
C LEU A 57 -24.79 44.11 19.34
N ASN A 58 -25.15 43.77 20.57
CA ASN A 58 -25.04 44.65 21.74
C ASN A 58 -25.75 46.02 21.60
N GLY A 59 -26.65 46.15 20.62
CA GLY A 59 -27.31 47.42 20.30
C GLY A 59 -26.39 48.46 19.66
N ASP A 60 -25.19 48.07 19.20
CA ASP A 60 -24.22 48.97 18.56
C ASP A 60 -24.52 49.10 17.06
N PRO A 61 -24.84 50.32 16.56
CA PRO A 61 -25.03 50.56 15.13
C PRO A 61 -23.81 50.22 14.26
N ALA A 62 -22.60 50.20 14.83
CA ALA A 62 -21.37 49.80 14.15
C ALA A 62 -21.21 48.27 14.04
N MET A 63 -22.08 47.48 14.67
CA MET A 63 -22.08 46.01 14.62
C MET A 63 -23.40 45.43 14.09
N PRO A 64 -23.77 45.71 12.82
CA PRO A 64 -24.94 45.09 12.21
C PRO A 64 -24.70 43.60 11.92
N ALA A 65 -25.72 42.78 12.12
CA ALA A 65 -25.73 41.36 11.80
C ALA A 65 -26.98 41.01 10.99
N LYS A 66 -26.84 40.04 10.09
CA LYS A 66 -27.98 39.45 9.37
C LYS A 66 -28.58 38.35 10.23
N ALA A 67 -29.88 38.44 10.48
CA ALA A 67 -30.66 37.45 11.23
C ALA A 67 -31.65 36.77 10.28
N THR A 68 -31.70 35.45 10.26
CA THR A 68 -32.85 34.73 9.69
C THR A 68 -33.73 34.28 10.85
N VAL A 69 -34.93 34.79 10.94
CA VAL A 69 -35.84 34.55 12.06
C VAL A 69 -36.98 33.64 11.64
N THR A 70 -37.31 32.69 12.51
CA THR A 70 -38.51 31.85 12.39
C THR A 70 -39.23 31.88 13.72
N SER A 71 -40.56 31.98 13.69
CA SER A 71 -41.39 32.04 14.89
C SER A 71 -42.54 31.03 14.87
N TRP A 72 -43.07 30.76 16.07
CA TRP A 72 -44.20 29.87 16.32
C TRP A 72 -45.12 30.51 17.37
N PRO A 73 -46.45 30.35 17.26
CA PRO A 73 -47.37 30.81 18.30
C PRO A 73 -47.03 30.18 19.66
N LEU A 74 -47.30 30.90 20.74
CA LEU A 74 -47.17 30.36 22.10
C LEU A 74 -48.38 29.51 22.47
N ALA A 75 -48.14 28.38 23.14
CA ALA A 75 -49.22 27.55 23.70
C ALA A 75 -50.09 28.34 24.71
N ARG A 76 -49.49 29.35 25.37
CA ARG A 76 -50.18 30.32 26.22
C ARG A 76 -49.60 31.71 25.98
N PRO A 77 -50.31 32.62 25.28
CA PRO A 77 -49.86 34.00 25.07
C PRO A 77 -49.63 34.73 26.40
N GLN A 78 -48.65 35.62 26.43
CA GLN A 78 -48.30 36.42 27.60
C GLN A 78 -48.35 37.92 27.28
N PRO A 79 -48.53 38.81 28.28
CA PRO A 79 -48.43 40.25 28.05
C PRO A 79 -47.09 40.62 27.43
N GLY A 80 -47.10 41.15 26.21
CA GLY A 80 -45.90 41.54 25.47
C GLY A 80 -45.29 40.47 24.55
N ALA A 81 -45.82 39.24 24.52
CA ALA A 81 -45.36 38.19 23.60
C ALA A 81 -46.48 37.22 23.17
N THR A 82 -46.65 37.06 21.86
CA THR A 82 -47.60 36.11 21.26
C THR A 82 -46.90 34.91 20.60
N HIS A 83 -45.60 35.02 20.32
CA HIS A 83 -44.81 34.03 19.61
C HIS A 83 -43.48 33.74 20.31
N ALA A 84 -43.01 32.49 20.21
CA ALA A 84 -41.60 32.16 20.41
C ALA A 84 -40.86 32.31 19.07
N PHE A 85 -39.59 32.71 19.10
CA PHE A 85 -38.77 32.82 17.90
C PHE A 85 -37.39 32.21 18.08
N VAL A 86 -36.79 31.82 16.95
CA VAL A 86 -35.36 31.54 16.80
C VAL A 86 -34.80 32.42 15.70
N ALA A 87 -33.73 33.14 16.03
CA ALA A 87 -32.93 33.92 15.10
C ALA A 87 -31.58 33.23 14.87
N ALA A 88 -31.29 32.82 13.64
CA ALA A 88 -29.95 32.43 13.21
C ALA A 88 -29.15 33.68 12.83
N LEU A 89 -28.20 34.05 13.68
CA LEU A 89 -27.40 35.27 13.56
C LEU A 89 -26.02 34.98 12.98
N GLN A 90 -25.71 35.62 11.86
CA GLN A 90 -24.35 35.67 11.32
C GLN A 90 -23.57 36.75 12.06
N VAL A 91 -22.62 36.34 12.91
CA VAL A 91 -21.79 37.23 13.74
C VAL A 91 -20.37 37.30 13.18
N ALA A 92 -19.83 38.52 13.08
CA ALA A 92 -18.39 38.69 12.87
C ALA A 92 -17.64 38.40 14.18
N PRO A 93 -16.35 38.00 14.13
CA PRO A 93 -15.54 37.84 15.34
C PRO A 93 -15.56 39.13 16.16
N LEU A 94 -16.10 39.05 17.38
CA LEU A 94 -16.20 40.20 18.27
C LEU A 94 -14.78 40.60 18.72
N LYS A 95 -14.24 41.70 18.17
CA LYS A 95 -12.86 42.15 18.43
C LYS A 95 -12.57 42.39 19.91
N ARG A 96 -13.59 42.77 20.71
CA ARG A 96 -13.56 42.89 22.18
C ARG A 96 -14.96 42.69 22.76
N GLY A 97 -15.18 41.61 23.52
CA GLY A 97 -16.41 41.39 24.30
C GLY A 97 -17.25 40.17 23.90
N ARG A 98 -18.20 39.81 24.76
CA ARG A 98 -19.19 38.73 24.53
C ARG A 98 -20.50 39.35 24.01
N LEU A 99 -21.25 38.60 23.21
CA LEU A 99 -22.62 38.97 22.86
C LEU A 99 -23.49 38.94 24.12
N ALA A 100 -23.94 40.10 24.57
CA ALA A 100 -24.71 40.30 25.81
C ALA A 100 -26.14 40.78 25.55
N SER A 101 -26.39 41.46 24.44
CA SER A 101 -27.75 41.79 24.00
C SER A 101 -27.87 41.76 22.47
N LEU A 102 -29.11 41.63 22.01
CA LEU A 102 -29.49 41.62 20.61
C LEU A 102 -30.63 42.60 20.39
N LEU A 103 -30.49 43.55 19.48
CA LEU A 103 -31.59 44.42 19.07
C LEU A 103 -32.09 43.99 17.69
N LEU A 104 -33.32 43.48 17.62
CA LEU A 104 -33.98 43.07 16.37
C LEU A 104 -34.89 44.20 15.87
N ARG A 105 -34.79 44.53 14.58
CA ARG A 105 -35.64 45.53 13.92
C ARG A 105 -36.67 44.85 13.03
N HIS A 106 -37.95 45.07 13.30
CA HIS A 106 -39.08 44.50 12.56
C HIS A 106 -40.20 45.53 12.42
N HIS A 107 -40.73 45.76 11.21
CA HIS A 107 -41.78 46.75 10.91
C HIS A 107 -41.63 48.12 11.60
N GLY A 108 -40.40 48.66 11.62
CA GLY A 108 -40.10 49.96 12.24
C GLY A 108 -39.99 49.96 13.77
N ARG A 109 -40.28 48.85 14.45
CA ARG A 109 -40.05 48.65 15.88
C ARG A 109 -38.70 47.99 16.13
N ALA A 110 -38.04 48.39 17.21
CA ALA A 110 -36.78 47.82 17.67
C ALA A 110 -36.97 47.22 19.05
N VAL A 111 -36.82 45.91 19.18
CA VAL A 111 -36.92 45.19 20.47
C VAL A 111 -35.53 44.72 20.86
N ARG A 112 -35.15 45.01 22.12
CA ARG A 112 -33.85 44.63 22.68
C ARG A 112 -34.04 43.41 23.59
N TYR A 113 -33.29 42.36 23.32
CA TYR A 113 -33.22 41.14 24.12
C TYR A 113 -31.88 41.06 24.84
N THR A 114 -31.92 40.85 26.16
CA THR A 114 -30.75 40.59 26.99
C THR A 114 -30.45 39.09 26.96
N LEU A 115 -29.23 38.71 26.55
CA LEU A 115 -28.86 37.30 26.46
C LEU A 115 -28.50 36.74 27.84
N ALA A 116 -28.97 35.52 28.11
CA ALA A 116 -28.64 34.80 29.32
C ALA A 116 -27.10 34.65 29.50
N ARG A 117 -26.62 34.79 30.74
CA ARG A 117 -25.19 34.70 31.07
C ARG A 117 -24.58 33.33 30.77
N ARG A 118 -25.37 32.27 30.66
CA ARG A 118 -24.90 30.93 30.24
C ARG A 118 -25.46 30.61 28.86
N THR A 119 -24.58 30.25 27.92
CA THR A 119 -25.00 29.70 26.63
C THR A 119 -25.45 28.26 26.81
N VAL A 120 -26.39 27.81 25.98
CA VAL A 120 -26.89 26.43 25.98
C VAL A 120 -26.49 25.71 24.68
N GLY A 121 -26.55 24.38 24.68
CA GLY A 121 -26.42 23.61 23.43
C GLY A 121 -27.69 23.70 22.58
N ALA A 122 -27.57 23.43 21.27
CA ALA A 122 -28.70 23.52 20.34
C ALA A 122 -29.89 22.61 20.73
N GLY A 123 -29.63 21.37 21.19
CA GLY A 123 -30.67 20.46 21.66
C GLY A 123 -31.41 20.96 22.91
N ALA A 124 -30.70 21.61 23.84
CA ALA A 124 -31.30 22.22 25.04
C ALA A 124 -32.12 23.47 24.70
N LEU A 125 -31.65 24.28 23.72
CA LEU A 125 -32.42 25.41 23.18
C LEU A 125 -33.74 24.93 22.55
N LEU A 126 -33.71 23.85 21.77
CA LEU A 126 -34.93 23.23 21.21
C LEU A 126 -35.86 22.72 22.32
N ALA A 127 -35.33 22.06 23.35
CA ALA A 127 -36.15 21.57 24.47
C ALA A 127 -36.88 22.73 25.16
N ALA A 128 -36.16 23.80 25.50
CA ALA A 128 -36.72 24.98 26.15
C ALA A 128 -37.79 25.68 25.29
N LEU A 129 -37.58 25.80 23.97
CA LEU A 129 -38.56 26.37 23.05
C LEU A 129 -39.81 25.48 22.89
N SER A 130 -39.63 24.17 22.88
CA SER A 130 -40.74 23.23 22.67
C SER A 130 -41.68 23.13 23.87
N GLU A 131 -41.25 23.57 25.06
CA GLU A 131 -42.12 23.66 26.24
C GLU A 131 -43.12 24.82 26.16
N ILE A 132 -42.83 25.85 25.36
CA ILE A 132 -43.60 27.10 25.29
C ILE A 132 -44.31 27.32 23.94
N ALA A 133 -43.78 26.74 22.86
CA ALA A 133 -44.39 26.83 21.53
C ALA A 133 -45.64 25.94 21.44
N GLU A 134 -46.66 26.38 20.70
CA GLU A 134 -47.87 25.61 20.41
C GLU A 134 -47.58 24.37 19.53
N PRO A 135 -46.76 24.47 18.46
CA PRO A 135 -46.49 23.32 17.60
C PRO A 135 -45.66 22.24 18.32
N PRO A 136 -45.83 20.96 17.94
CA PRO A 136 -45.08 19.88 18.54
C PRO A 136 -43.57 20.01 18.26
N ARG A 137 -42.76 19.48 19.18
CA ARG A 137 -41.29 19.58 19.17
C ARG A 137 -40.62 19.29 17.82
N HIS A 138 -41.10 18.28 17.07
CA HIS A 138 -40.53 17.94 15.76
C HIS A 138 -40.73 19.04 14.72
N THR A 139 -41.88 19.72 14.71
CA THR A 139 -42.16 20.86 13.82
C THR A 139 -41.28 22.06 14.15
N VAL A 140 -41.01 22.28 15.44
CA VAL A 140 -40.06 23.31 15.90
C VAL A 140 -38.64 22.96 15.44
N ALA A 141 -38.21 21.71 15.66
CA ALA A 141 -36.90 21.22 15.25
C ALA A 141 -36.66 21.33 13.74
N ASP A 142 -37.62 20.87 12.92
CA ASP A 142 -37.57 20.91 11.46
C ASP A 142 -37.29 22.33 10.95
N ARG A 143 -38.05 23.31 11.45
CA ARG A 143 -37.91 24.71 11.05
C ARG A 143 -36.57 25.32 11.48
N ILE A 144 -36.07 25.00 12.68
CA ILE A 144 -34.73 25.46 13.12
C ILE A 144 -33.64 24.85 12.23
N VAL A 145 -33.75 23.55 11.90
CA VAL A 145 -32.81 22.88 11.00
C VAL A 145 -32.85 23.51 9.61
N GLU A 146 -34.04 23.82 9.07
CA GLU A 146 -34.18 24.54 7.80
C GLU A 146 -33.53 25.93 7.82
N THR A 147 -33.57 26.64 8.96
CA THR A 147 -32.86 27.91 9.11
C THR A 147 -31.33 27.72 9.09
N LEU A 148 -30.83 26.58 9.58
CA LEU A 148 -29.40 26.29 9.64
C LEU A 148 -28.82 25.70 8.36
N LEU A 149 -29.58 24.93 7.58
CA LEU A 149 -29.08 24.23 6.39
C LEU A 149 -28.46 25.12 5.28
N PRO A 150 -28.90 26.38 5.06
CA PRO A 150 -28.31 27.25 4.04
C PRO A 150 -26.81 27.54 4.29
N GLY A 151 -26.03 27.62 3.21
CA GLY A 151 -24.60 27.93 3.23
C GLY A 151 -23.69 26.72 3.53
N PRO A 152 -22.37 26.93 3.64
CA PRO A 152 -21.42 25.85 3.94
C PRO A 152 -21.70 25.22 5.31
N LEU A 153 -21.48 23.90 5.42
CA LEU A 153 -21.65 23.13 6.65
C LEU A 153 -20.29 22.90 7.30
N SER A 154 -19.97 23.71 8.32
CA SER A 154 -18.81 23.46 9.18
C SER A 154 -19.06 22.23 10.07
N ARG A 155 -18.00 21.60 10.60
CA ARG A 155 -18.14 20.44 11.52
C ARG A 155 -18.97 20.79 12.76
N ARG A 156 -18.80 21.98 13.33
CA ARG A 156 -19.57 22.43 14.50
C ARG A 156 -21.04 22.72 14.13
N LYS A 157 -21.29 23.30 12.96
CA LYS A 157 -22.64 23.48 12.43
C LYS A 157 -23.35 22.16 12.18
N LEU A 158 -22.66 21.15 11.65
CA LEU A 158 -23.20 19.80 11.47
C LEU A 158 -23.52 19.13 12.81
N ALA A 159 -22.66 19.28 13.82
CA ALA A 159 -22.92 18.78 15.17
C ALA A 159 -24.15 19.45 15.82
N ALA A 160 -24.34 20.76 15.62
CA ALA A 160 -25.52 21.47 16.10
C ALA A 160 -26.81 21.00 15.39
N VAL A 161 -26.76 20.83 14.06
CA VAL A 161 -27.86 20.23 13.29
C VAL A 161 -28.19 18.84 13.81
N ALA A 162 -27.17 18.00 14.06
CA ALA A 162 -27.38 16.65 14.58
C ALA A 162 -28.00 16.65 15.97
N ALA A 163 -27.57 17.53 16.87
CA ALA A 163 -28.17 17.65 18.19
C ALA A 163 -29.64 18.08 18.13
N LEU A 164 -30.01 18.94 17.17
CA LEU A 164 -31.41 19.34 16.94
C LEU A 164 -32.24 18.20 16.36
N VAL A 165 -31.70 17.50 15.36
CA VAL A 165 -32.35 16.35 14.73
C VAL A 165 -32.53 15.23 15.74
N GLU A 166 -31.50 14.90 16.53
CA GLU A 166 -31.58 13.88 17.58
C GLU A 166 -32.64 14.21 18.64
N ALA A 167 -32.73 15.48 19.03
CA ALA A 167 -33.71 15.94 20.00
C ALA A 167 -35.15 16.00 19.44
N GLY A 168 -35.33 16.15 18.13
CA GLY A 168 -36.63 16.35 17.49
C GLY A 168 -37.17 15.17 16.69
N ALA A 169 -36.32 14.23 16.28
CA ALA A 169 -36.69 13.12 15.40
C ALA A 169 -37.61 12.12 16.10
N ARG A 170 -38.57 11.58 15.33
CA ARG A 170 -39.40 10.46 15.80
C ARG A 170 -38.64 9.14 15.63
N HIS A 171 -38.72 8.26 16.63
CA HIS A 171 -38.22 6.91 16.50
C HIS A 171 -39.04 6.15 15.44
N ASP A 172 -38.37 5.50 14.50
CA ASP A 172 -38.96 4.91 13.31
C ASP A 172 -38.24 3.63 12.86
N GLY A 173 -37.98 2.75 13.83
CA GLY A 173 -37.50 1.39 13.62
C GLY A 173 -36.03 1.19 13.94
N TYR A 174 -35.49 0.04 13.54
CA TYR A 174 -34.15 -0.39 13.90
C TYR A 174 -33.34 -0.85 12.69
N VAL A 175 -32.03 -0.62 12.77
CA VAL A 175 -30.99 -1.24 11.94
C VAL A 175 -30.52 -2.51 12.66
N GLU A 176 -30.65 -3.65 12.00
CA GLU A 176 -30.33 -4.98 12.55
C GLU A 176 -28.99 -5.51 12.02
N ILE A 177 -28.57 -5.07 10.83
CA ILE A 177 -27.30 -5.44 10.21
C ILE A 177 -26.58 -4.18 9.74
N VAL A 178 -25.31 -4.07 10.10
CA VAL A 178 -24.38 -3.05 9.59
C VAL A 178 -23.17 -3.78 9.02
N GLY A 179 -22.97 -3.67 7.71
CA GLY A 179 -21.86 -4.32 7.02
C GLY A 179 -20.94 -3.31 6.34
N GLY A 180 -19.63 -3.46 6.49
CA GLY A 180 -18.66 -2.69 5.70
C GLY A 180 -18.38 -3.34 4.35
N PHE A 181 -17.90 -2.57 3.38
CA PHE A 181 -17.26 -3.06 2.15
C PHE A 181 -15.79 -2.64 2.09
N GLU A 182 -14.98 -3.26 1.21
CA GLU A 182 -13.54 -2.93 1.08
C GLU A 182 -13.29 -1.49 0.61
N GLU A 183 -14.24 -0.92 -0.15
CA GLU A 183 -14.20 0.43 -0.68
C GLU A 183 -14.57 1.51 0.35
N GLY A 184 -15.08 1.10 1.53
CA GLY A 184 -15.47 2.00 2.62
C GLY A 184 -16.96 2.38 2.66
N ASP A 185 -17.75 1.93 1.67
CA ASP A 185 -19.21 2.01 1.71
C ASP A 185 -19.79 1.12 2.82
N ILE A 186 -20.99 1.44 3.31
CA ILE A 186 -21.69 0.63 4.32
C ILE A 186 -23.00 0.09 3.77
N PHE A 187 -23.29 -1.17 4.06
CA PHE A 187 -24.60 -1.79 3.88
C PHE A 187 -25.36 -1.76 5.20
N LEU A 188 -26.64 -1.40 5.14
CA LEU A 188 -27.57 -1.47 6.25
C LEU A 188 -28.75 -2.37 5.88
N GLN A 189 -29.23 -3.14 6.85
CA GLN A 189 -30.52 -3.82 6.76
C GLN A 189 -31.26 -3.70 8.09
N GLY A 190 -32.56 -3.51 8.02
CA GLY A 190 -33.40 -3.38 9.21
C GLY A 190 -34.87 -3.22 8.84
N TRP A 191 -35.63 -2.54 9.69
CA TRP A 191 -37.03 -2.21 9.43
C TRP A 191 -37.36 -0.80 9.87
N SER A 192 -38.34 -0.20 9.19
CA SER A 192 -38.82 1.15 9.46
C SER A 192 -40.24 1.32 8.92
N ALA A 193 -41.05 2.17 9.54
CA ALA A 193 -42.38 2.49 9.00
C ALA A 193 -42.31 3.55 7.90
N HIS A 194 -41.33 4.48 7.94
CA HIS A 194 -41.29 5.61 7.03
C HIS A 194 -39.99 5.76 6.22
N PHE A 195 -39.03 4.84 6.35
CA PHE A 195 -37.85 4.84 5.49
C PHE A 195 -38.18 4.30 4.09
N GLY A 196 -38.63 5.21 3.23
CA GLY A 196 -39.12 4.90 1.90
C GLY A 196 -38.01 4.53 0.89
N PRO A 197 -38.36 3.81 -0.19
CA PRO A 197 -37.40 3.45 -1.21
C PRO A 197 -36.99 4.67 -2.05
N GLY A 198 -35.72 4.72 -2.44
CA GLY A 198 -35.15 5.82 -3.22
C GLY A 198 -33.76 6.23 -2.76
N THR A 199 -33.25 7.29 -3.36
CA THR A 199 -32.01 7.94 -2.92
C THR A 199 -32.36 9.10 -2.00
N THR A 200 -31.80 9.13 -0.79
CA THR A 200 -31.99 10.24 0.15
C THR A 200 -30.70 10.56 0.90
N ARG A 201 -30.59 11.80 1.40
CA ARG A 201 -29.49 12.20 2.29
C ARG A 201 -29.86 11.82 3.72
N VAL A 202 -28.93 11.16 4.39
CA VAL A 202 -29.07 10.75 5.79
C VAL A 202 -27.99 11.39 6.64
N LEU A 203 -28.32 11.60 7.90
CA LEU A 203 -27.37 12.00 8.91
C LEU A 203 -27.04 10.79 9.78
N LEU A 204 -25.76 10.46 9.87
CA LEU A 204 -25.27 9.32 10.64
C LEU A 204 -24.79 9.81 11.99
N ALA A 205 -25.25 9.17 13.07
CA ALA A 205 -24.73 9.37 14.41
C ALA A 205 -23.88 8.16 14.84
N GLY A 206 -22.75 8.45 15.45
CA GLY A 206 -21.76 7.49 15.91
C GLY A 206 -20.60 8.21 16.58
N ALA A 207 -19.37 7.71 16.43
CA ALA A 207 -18.17 8.39 16.94
C ALA A 207 -18.03 9.83 16.39
N ARG A 208 -18.49 10.06 15.16
CA ARG A 208 -18.60 11.38 14.55
C ARG A 208 -19.90 11.48 13.76
N THR A 209 -20.52 12.65 13.84
CA THR A 209 -21.65 12.99 12.99
C THR A 209 -21.18 13.27 11.56
N GLN A 210 -21.84 12.64 10.59
CA GLN A 210 -21.54 12.85 9.17
C GLN A 210 -22.78 12.69 8.29
N ILE A 211 -22.71 13.22 7.07
CA ILE A 211 -23.79 13.10 6.08
C ILE A 211 -23.40 12.04 5.06
N ALA A 212 -24.31 11.12 4.78
CA ALA A 212 -24.16 10.13 3.72
C ALA A 212 -25.34 10.20 2.75
N GLN A 213 -25.13 9.69 1.54
CA GLN A 213 -26.19 9.38 0.61
C GLN A 213 -26.61 7.92 0.81
N ALA A 214 -27.88 7.69 1.12
CA ALA A 214 -28.47 6.37 1.23
C ALA A 214 -29.23 6.02 -0.05
N ALA A 215 -28.95 4.87 -0.64
CA ALA A 215 -29.79 4.26 -1.67
C ALA A 215 -30.58 3.11 -1.04
N VAL A 216 -31.89 3.28 -0.89
CA VAL A 216 -32.74 2.47 -0.02
C VAL A 216 -33.75 1.69 -0.86
N ALA A 217 -33.79 0.38 -0.68
CA ALA A 217 -34.87 -0.47 -1.16
C ALA A 217 -35.62 -1.07 0.03
N THR A 218 -36.85 -1.51 -0.22
CA THR A 218 -37.78 -1.99 0.83
C THR A 218 -38.28 -3.38 0.51
N PHE A 219 -38.67 -4.16 1.51
CA PHE A 219 -39.20 -5.52 1.33
C PHE A 219 -40.25 -5.86 2.40
N HIS A 220 -41.11 -6.82 2.08
CA HIS A 220 -42.17 -7.27 2.98
C HIS A 220 -41.62 -8.13 4.12
N ARG A 221 -42.17 -7.91 5.32
CA ARG A 221 -41.89 -8.64 6.57
C ARG A 221 -43.21 -9.01 7.24
N ASP A 222 -43.44 -10.31 7.40
CA ASP A 222 -44.70 -10.83 7.96
C ASP A 222 -44.81 -10.56 9.47
N ASP A 223 -43.66 -10.48 10.16
CA ASP A 223 -43.56 -10.24 11.60
C ASP A 223 -43.93 -8.80 12.01
N LEU A 224 -43.95 -7.85 11.06
CA LEU A 224 -44.26 -6.43 11.34
C LEU A 224 -45.74 -6.08 11.23
N SER A 225 -46.62 -7.07 11.00
CA SER A 225 -48.09 -6.91 10.98
C SER A 225 -48.58 -5.75 10.08
N GLY A 226 -47.86 -5.46 8.99
CA GLY A 226 -48.18 -4.40 8.04
C GLY A 226 -47.97 -2.96 8.54
N ARG A 227 -47.43 -2.75 9.76
CA ARG A 227 -47.18 -1.41 10.34
C ARG A 227 -45.84 -0.83 9.95
N ALA A 228 -44.92 -1.66 9.46
CA ALA A 228 -43.59 -1.28 9.01
C ALA A 228 -43.12 -2.24 7.91
N GLN A 229 -42.03 -1.86 7.24
CA GLN A 229 -41.42 -2.65 6.18
C GLN A 229 -39.93 -2.87 6.46
N GLY A 230 -39.39 -3.96 5.93
CA GLY A 230 -37.95 -4.14 5.90
C GLY A 230 -37.30 -3.16 4.93
N PHE A 231 -36.08 -2.71 5.21
CA PHE A 231 -35.26 -1.95 4.28
C PHE A 231 -33.86 -2.54 4.15
N ALA A 232 -33.27 -2.35 2.97
CA ALA A 232 -31.86 -2.60 2.68
C ALA A 232 -31.29 -1.35 2.01
N ALA A 233 -30.15 -0.87 2.49
CA ALA A 233 -29.58 0.39 2.01
C ALA A 233 -28.06 0.32 1.86
N THR A 234 -27.53 0.98 0.83
CA THR A 234 -26.09 1.29 0.74
C THR A 234 -25.86 2.75 1.09
N LEU A 235 -24.91 3.02 1.97
CA LEU A 235 -24.48 4.34 2.40
C LEU A 235 -23.13 4.68 1.77
N VAL A 236 -23.08 5.84 1.11
CA VAL A 236 -21.85 6.40 0.53
C VAL A 236 -21.61 7.76 1.15
N SER A 237 -20.40 8.01 1.62
CA SER A 237 -19.99 9.25 2.30
C SER A 237 -18.61 9.70 1.77
N PRO A 238 -18.33 11.01 1.67
CA PRO A 238 -17.00 11.51 1.33
C PRO A 238 -15.93 11.14 2.38
N GLU A 239 -16.32 11.07 3.65
CA GLU A 239 -15.45 10.59 4.74
C GLU A 239 -15.80 9.12 5.06
N PRO A 240 -14.80 8.26 5.38
CA PRO A 240 -15.04 6.85 5.73
C PRO A 240 -15.99 6.68 6.92
N ILE A 241 -16.90 5.72 6.81
CA ILE A 241 -17.88 5.43 7.86
C ILE A 241 -17.34 4.32 8.76
N ASP A 242 -17.29 4.58 10.07
CA ASP A 242 -17.03 3.54 11.07
C ASP A 242 -18.32 2.74 11.33
N ALA A 243 -18.39 1.55 10.74
CA ALA A 243 -19.52 0.62 10.88
C ALA A 243 -19.78 0.23 12.34
N ALA A 244 -18.73 0.05 13.14
CA ALA A 244 -18.85 -0.42 14.52
C ALA A 244 -19.39 0.68 15.44
N ALA A 245 -18.99 1.93 15.18
CA ALA A 245 -19.41 3.09 15.96
C ALA A 245 -20.76 3.70 15.53
N LEU A 246 -21.39 3.22 14.46
CA LEU A 246 -22.70 3.71 14.02
C LEU A 246 -23.78 3.34 15.06
N THR A 247 -24.53 4.34 15.53
CA THR A 247 -25.55 4.19 16.58
C THR A 247 -26.95 4.55 16.10
N ARG A 248 -27.08 5.46 15.13
CA ARG A 248 -28.38 5.88 14.61
C ARG A 248 -28.27 6.46 13.21
N VAL A 249 -29.32 6.28 12.42
CA VAL A 249 -29.49 6.88 11.09
C VAL A 249 -30.71 7.79 11.11
N PHE A 250 -30.51 9.08 10.86
CA PHE A 250 -31.60 10.02 10.70
C PHE A 250 -31.90 10.28 9.23
N PHE A 251 -33.18 10.28 8.89
CA PHE A 251 -33.68 10.55 7.55
C PHE A 251 -34.90 11.45 7.62
N ARG A 252 -35.18 12.15 6.54
CA ARG A 252 -36.28 13.11 6.44
C ARG A 252 -37.30 12.65 5.40
N ASN A 253 -38.58 12.74 5.74
CA ASN A 253 -39.70 12.56 4.81
C ASN A 253 -40.61 13.81 4.83
N ARG A 254 -41.83 13.69 4.30
CA ARG A 254 -42.82 14.79 4.30
C ARG A 254 -43.34 15.17 5.69
N GLU A 255 -43.26 14.27 6.65
CA GLU A 255 -43.76 14.44 8.01
C GLU A 255 -42.69 14.95 8.99
N GLY A 256 -41.42 15.03 8.55
CA GLY A 256 -40.30 15.58 9.31
C GLY A 256 -39.11 14.63 9.44
N TRP A 257 -38.29 14.84 10.47
CA TRP A 257 -37.17 13.96 10.80
C TRP A 257 -37.60 12.69 11.53
N HIS A 258 -37.05 11.57 11.08
CA HIS A 258 -37.21 10.24 11.66
C HIS A 258 -35.83 9.63 11.96
N SER A 259 -35.81 8.62 12.82
CA SER A 259 -34.59 7.90 13.19
C SER A 259 -34.78 6.40 13.17
N ALA A 260 -33.81 5.69 12.59
CA ALA A 260 -33.64 4.26 12.77
C ALA A 260 -32.47 4.04 13.73
N GLU A 261 -32.74 3.43 14.89
CA GLU A 261 -31.72 3.12 15.89
C GLU A 261 -30.94 1.87 15.51
N VAL A 262 -29.64 1.88 15.73
CA VAL A 262 -28.82 0.70 15.52
C VAL A 262 -29.00 -0.22 16.72
N TYR A 263 -29.54 -1.42 16.49
CA TYR A 263 -29.89 -2.35 17.54
C TYR A 263 -28.65 -2.80 18.34
N ASP A 264 -28.77 -2.92 19.66
CA ASP A 264 -27.65 -3.30 20.53
C ASP A 264 -27.07 -4.67 20.17
N ARG A 265 -27.92 -5.61 19.73
CA ARG A 265 -27.52 -6.96 19.28
C ARG A 265 -27.44 -7.08 17.76
N ARG A 266 -27.14 -5.98 17.06
CA ARG A 266 -26.94 -5.99 15.60
C ARG A 266 -25.88 -7.00 15.17
N ILE A 267 -26.00 -7.43 13.92
CA ILE A 267 -24.93 -8.12 13.22
C ILE A 267 -23.97 -7.09 12.63
N LEU A 268 -22.72 -7.11 13.07
CA LEU A 268 -21.63 -6.38 12.42
C LEU A 268 -20.96 -7.32 11.41
N SER A 269 -21.19 -7.05 10.14
CA SER A 269 -20.70 -7.87 9.02
C SER A 269 -19.38 -7.31 8.48
N GLY A 270 -18.38 -8.17 8.35
CA GLY A 270 -17.09 -7.79 7.76
C GLY A 270 -17.18 -7.60 6.23
N PRO A 271 -16.16 -6.97 5.59
CA PRO A 271 -16.14 -6.72 4.14
C PRO A 271 -16.46 -7.90 3.23
N ARG A 272 -16.10 -9.13 3.65
CA ARG A 272 -16.34 -10.36 2.89
C ARG A 272 -17.71 -10.99 3.15
N GLU A 273 -18.31 -10.72 4.30
CA GLU A 273 -19.62 -11.28 4.67
C GLU A 273 -20.76 -10.40 4.11
N THR A 274 -20.52 -9.09 4.01
CA THR A 274 -21.53 -8.10 3.62
C THR A 274 -22.18 -8.37 2.26
N PRO A 275 -21.44 -8.76 1.20
CA PRO A 275 -22.07 -9.09 -0.09
C PRO A 275 -23.09 -10.23 0.03
N THR A 276 -22.87 -11.20 0.92
CA THR A 276 -23.81 -12.31 1.14
C THR A 276 -25.13 -11.83 1.73
N HIS A 277 -25.09 -10.91 2.69
CA HIS A 277 -26.30 -10.28 3.25
C HIS A 277 -27.07 -9.49 2.19
N ALA A 278 -26.38 -8.68 1.38
CA ALA A 278 -26.99 -7.95 0.28
C ALA A 278 -27.63 -8.89 -0.75
N ARG A 279 -26.95 -9.98 -1.11
CA ARG A 279 -27.44 -10.99 -2.06
C ARG A 279 -28.67 -11.75 -1.55
N ALA A 280 -28.69 -12.10 -0.27
CA ALA A 280 -29.79 -12.83 0.37
C ALA A 280 -31.11 -12.04 0.34
N ILE A 281 -31.04 -10.70 0.49
CA ILE A 281 -32.25 -9.88 0.51
C ILE A 281 -32.67 -9.36 -0.87
N LEU A 282 -31.72 -9.24 -1.81
CA LEU A 282 -31.91 -8.60 -3.11
C LEU A 282 -33.16 -9.09 -3.87
N ALA A 283 -33.41 -10.40 -3.93
CA ALA A 283 -34.54 -10.97 -4.67
C ALA A 283 -35.92 -10.54 -4.13
N ARG A 284 -35.98 -10.10 -2.87
CA ARG A 284 -37.22 -9.67 -2.19
C ARG A 284 -37.38 -8.14 -2.15
N THR A 285 -36.34 -7.40 -2.52
CA THR A 285 -36.33 -5.94 -2.46
C THR A 285 -37.12 -5.30 -3.61
N ARG A 286 -37.73 -4.15 -3.31
CA ARG A 286 -38.48 -3.30 -4.23
C ARG A 286 -37.99 -1.86 -4.08
N GLY A 287 -37.87 -1.16 -5.20
CA GLY A 287 -37.45 0.23 -5.24
C GLY A 287 -37.15 0.71 -6.66
N PRO A 288 -36.72 1.98 -6.81
CA PRO A 288 -36.29 2.53 -8.08
C PRO A 288 -35.16 1.71 -8.73
N ALA A 289 -35.11 1.72 -10.07
CA ALA A 289 -34.18 0.89 -10.84
C ALA A 289 -32.70 1.20 -10.54
N ASP A 290 -32.36 2.48 -10.32
CA ASP A 290 -31.02 2.94 -9.96
C ASP A 290 -30.58 2.44 -8.57
N VAL A 291 -31.51 2.43 -7.61
CA VAL A 291 -31.25 1.90 -6.26
C VAL A 291 -31.06 0.39 -6.29
N LEU A 292 -31.93 -0.33 -7.00
CA LEU A 292 -31.79 -1.77 -7.17
C LEU A 292 -30.49 -2.11 -7.90
N ALA A 293 -30.04 -1.30 -8.87
CA ALA A 293 -28.74 -1.48 -9.51
C ALA A 293 -27.57 -1.33 -8.53
N LYS A 294 -27.60 -0.34 -7.62
CA LYS A 294 -26.59 -0.18 -6.56
C LYS A 294 -26.56 -1.35 -5.59
N LEU A 295 -27.72 -1.84 -5.17
CA LEU A 295 -27.82 -3.03 -4.30
C LEU A 295 -27.35 -4.30 -5.02
N ARG A 296 -27.64 -4.46 -6.32
CA ARG A 296 -27.08 -5.55 -7.14
C ARG A 296 -25.56 -5.47 -7.19
N ALA A 297 -25.00 -4.29 -7.47
CA ALA A 297 -23.55 -4.10 -7.50
C ALA A 297 -22.92 -4.48 -6.15
N ALA A 298 -23.52 -4.06 -5.04
CA ALA A 298 -23.08 -4.42 -3.69
C ALA A 298 -23.16 -5.95 -3.41
N ALA A 299 -24.22 -6.62 -3.85
CA ALA A 299 -24.41 -8.07 -3.69
C ALA A 299 -23.43 -8.92 -4.51
N HIS A 300 -22.86 -8.34 -5.56
CA HIS A 300 -21.89 -8.96 -6.46
C HIS A 300 -20.45 -8.50 -6.21
N ARG A 301 -20.16 -7.84 -5.07
CA ARG A 301 -18.77 -7.61 -4.65
C ARG A 301 -18.11 -8.90 -4.17
N TYR A 302 -16.79 -8.90 -4.14
CA TYR A 302 -15.99 -10.04 -3.71
C TYR A 302 -16.25 -10.41 -2.24
N ASP A 303 -16.56 -11.67 -1.99
CA ASP A 303 -16.85 -12.23 -0.67
C ASP A 303 -15.77 -13.22 -0.18
N GLY A 304 -14.65 -13.32 -0.89
CA GLY A 304 -13.59 -14.29 -0.59
C GLY A 304 -13.74 -15.64 -1.28
N THR A 305 -14.82 -15.87 -2.03
CA THR A 305 -15.07 -17.15 -2.70
C THR A 305 -14.64 -17.14 -4.17
N ASP A 306 -14.30 -18.33 -4.68
CA ASP A 306 -14.13 -18.56 -6.11
C ASP A 306 -15.52 -18.68 -6.77
N THR A 307 -15.88 -17.67 -7.55
CA THR A 307 -17.11 -17.69 -8.34
C THR A 307 -16.86 -18.05 -9.80
N VAL A 308 -15.62 -17.91 -10.29
CA VAL A 308 -15.23 -18.26 -11.67
C VAL A 308 -15.45 -19.73 -11.96
N SER A 309 -15.06 -20.62 -11.03
CA SER A 309 -15.22 -22.08 -11.20
C SER A 309 -16.67 -22.52 -11.37
N SER A 310 -17.62 -21.74 -10.82
CA SER A 310 -19.05 -22.02 -10.84
C SER A 310 -19.82 -21.32 -11.96
N LEU A 311 -19.14 -20.57 -12.83
CA LEU A 311 -19.80 -19.81 -13.89
C LEU A 311 -20.63 -20.74 -14.82
N PRO A 312 -21.89 -20.38 -15.11
CA PRO A 312 -22.76 -21.17 -16.01
C PRO A 312 -22.42 -20.97 -17.49
N ILE A 313 -21.55 -20.02 -17.80
CA ILE A 313 -21.03 -19.71 -19.15
C ILE A 313 -19.67 -20.40 -19.37
N PRO A 314 -19.24 -20.60 -20.63
CA PRO A 314 -17.97 -21.24 -20.95
C PRO A 314 -16.77 -20.32 -20.67
N VAL A 315 -16.57 -19.94 -19.42
CA VAL A 315 -15.43 -19.13 -18.95
C VAL A 315 -14.80 -19.82 -17.74
N ARG A 316 -13.51 -20.16 -17.82
CA ARG A 316 -12.74 -20.71 -16.69
C ARG A 316 -11.35 -20.09 -16.63
N LEU A 317 -10.89 -19.84 -15.42
CA LEU A 317 -9.57 -19.29 -15.11
C LEU A 317 -8.89 -20.24 -14.13
N GLY A 318 -7.62 -20.54 -14.38
CA GLY A 318 -6.77 -21.26 -13.43
C GLY A 318 -5.43 -20.56 -13.28
N LEU A 319 -4.85 -20.63 -12.09
CA LEU A 319 -3.51 -20.11 -11.81
C LEU A 319 -2.54 -21.27 -11.64
N ASP A 320 -1.46 -21.26 -12.42
CA ASP A 320 -0.37 -22.21 -12.23
C ASP A 320 0.51 -21.74 -11.07
N HIS A 321 0.67 -20.42 -10.93
CA HIS A 321 1.26 -19.79 -9.75
C HIS A 321 1.09 -18.27 -9.72
N ALA A 322 1.23 -17.73 -8.52
CA ALA A 322 1.47 -16.32 -8.27
C ALA A 322 2.66 -16.19 -7.30
N THR A 323 3.64 -15.36 -7.65
CA THR A 323 4.80 -15.05 -6.82
C THR A 323 4.80 -13.57 -6.49
N ARG A 324 4.81 -13.26 -5.20
CA ARG A 324 5.03 -11.91 -4.69
C ARG A 324 6.53 -11.73 -4.49
N VAL A 325 7.09 -10.75 -5.18
CA VAL A 325 8.50 -10.36 -5.12
C VAL A 325 8.58 -9.06 -4.34
N GLU A 326 9.34 -9.07 -3.25
CA GLU A 326 9.50 -7.90 -2.39
C GLU A 326 10.06 -6.71 -3.17
N GLY A 327 9.39 -5.56 -3.09
CA GLY A 327 9.67 -4.36 -3.88
C GLY A 327 9.41 -4.47 -5.39
N GLY A 328 9.36 -5.68 -5.97
CA GLY A 328 9.10 -5.90 -7.39
C GLY A 328 7.61 -5.92 -7.75
N GLY A 329 6.74 -6.50 -6.92
CA GLY A 329 5.31 -6.63 -7.21
C GLY A 329 4.86 -8.08 -7.31
N VAL A 330 3.89 -8.39 -8.18
CA VAL A 330 3.31 -9.75 -8.28
C VAL A 330 3.44 -10.30 -9.70
N LEU A 331 4.15 -11.41 -9.86
CA LEU A 331 4.20 -12.18 -11.11
C LEU A 331 3.14 -13.29 -11.06
N ILE A 332 2.25 -13.32 -12.04
CA ILE A 332 1.15 -14.29 -12.14
C ILE A 332 1.26 -15.05 -13.45
N ALA A 333 1.18 -16.38 -13.39
CA ALA A 333 1.00 -17.21 -14.57
C ALA A 333 -0.18 -18.17 -14.38
N GLY A 334 -0.90 -18.39 -15.47
CA GLY A 334 -2.08 -19.25 -15.47
C GLY A 334 -2.68 -19.37 -16.86
N TRP A 335 -3.98 -19.66 -16.91
CA TRP A 335 -4.72 -19.79 -18.15
C TRP A 335 -6.15 -19.24 -18.01
N LEU A 336 -6.63 -18.56 -19.05
CA LEU A 336 -8.03 -18.14 -19.21
C LEU A 336 -8.61 -18.81 -20.46
N LEU A 337 -9.59 -19.68 -20.24
CA LEU A 337 -10.41 -20.30 -21.26
C LEU A 337 -11.70 -19.50 -21.40
N ASP A 338 -11.82 -18.77 -22.52
CA ASP A 338 -12.97 -17.94 -22.87
C ASP A 338 -13.18 -17.99 -24.41
N PRO A 339 -13.69 -19.13 -24.95
CA PRO A 339 -13.90 -19.31 -26.38
C PRO A 339 -14.84 -18.27 -27.00
N ASP A 340 -15.83 -17.82 -26.24
CA ASP A 340 -16.86 -16.87 -26.69
C ASP A 340 -16.43 -15.40 -26.53
N ARG A 341 -15.25 -15.12 -25.97
CA ARG A 341 -14.73 -13.77 -25.69
C ARG A 341 -15.69 -12.92 -24.85
N ARG A 342 -16.25 -13.51 -23.79
CA ARG A 342 -17.19 -12.84 -22.89
C ARG A 342 -16.49 -11.94 -21.87
N VAL A 343 -15.23 -12.22 -21.56
CA VAL A 343 -14.44 -11.46 -20.58
C VAL A 343 -13.93 -10.17 -21.21
N THR A 344 -14.27 -9.03 -20.62
CA THR A 344 -13.92 -7.69 -21.10
C THR A 344 -12.70 -7.08 -20.40
N ALA A 345 -12.43 -7.53 -19.18
CA ALA A 345 -11.26 -7.17 -18.40
C ALA A 345 -10.87 -8.27 -17.42
N VAL A 346 -9.57 -8.37 -17.13
CA VAL A 346 -9.00 -9.23 -16.07
C VAL A 346 -8.18 -8.36 -15.15
N THR A 347 -8.66 -8.13 -13.94
CA THR A 347 -8.07 -7.17 -13.02
C THR A 347 -7.60 -7.88 -11.76
N LEU A 348 -6.32 -7.75 -11.42
CA LEU A 348 -5.81 -8.12 -10.10
C LEU A 348 -6.21 -7.04 -9.10
N ARG A 349 -6.82 -7.45 -7.99
CA ARG A 349 -7.32 -6.55 -6.96
C ARG A 349 -6.80 -6.92 -5.58
N ARG A 350 -6.68 -5.87 -4.77
CA ARG A 350 -6.46 -5.87 -3.32
C ARG A 350 -7.29 -4.74 -2.71
N PRO A 351 -7.44 -4.67 -1.38
CA PRO A 351 -8.05 -3.51 -0.74
C PRO A 351 -7.35 -2.22 -1.21
N ARG A 352 -8.12 -1.30 -1.80
CA ARG A 352 -7.67 0.01 -2.32
C ARG A 352 -6.60 -0.04 -3.42
N GLY A 353 -6.47 -1.15 -4.15
CA GLY A 353 -5.53 -1.26 -5.26
C GLY A 353 -6.02 -2.19 -6.36
N GLU A 354 -5.84 -1.79 -7.60
CA GLU A 354 -6.16 -2.61 -8.78
C GLU A 354 -5.06 -2.51 -9.83
N CYS A 355 -4.88 -3.57 -10.60
CA CYS A 355 -3.97 -3.63 -11.74
C CYS A 355 -4.63 -4.47 -12.85
N ARG A 356 -4.78 -3.89 -14.04
CA ARG A 356 -5.37 -4.60 -15.18
C ARG A 356 -4.33 -5.53 -15.81
N LEU A 357 -4.50 -6.84 -15.64
CA LEU A 357 -3.58 -7.86 -16.13
C LEU A 357 -3.68 -8.06 -17.65
N ASP A 358 -4.89 -8.05 -18.20
CA ASP A 358 -5.14 -8.33 -19.62
C ASP A 358 -4.66 -7.22 -20.57
N ALA A 359 -4.32 -6.04 -20.04
CA ALA A 359 -3.77 -4.94 -20.82
C ALA A 359 -2.42 -5.31 -21.44
N ASP A 360 -1.54 -5.98 -20.67
CA ASP A 360 -0.14 -6.21 -21.06
C ASP A 360 0.36 -7.65 -20.85
N TRP A 361 -0.51 -8.59 -20.45
CA TRP A 361 -0.13 -10.00 -20.32
C TRP A 361 0.37 -10.61 -21.63
N THR A 362 1.23 -11.61 -21.50
CA THR A 362 1.75 -12.36 -22.66
C THR A 362 1.06 -13.71 -22.76
N ARG A 363 0.37 -13.97 -23.89
CA ARG A 363 -0.42 -15.20 -24.11
C ARG A 363 0.46 -16.38 -24.54
N LEU A 364 0.26 -17.54 -23.91
CA LEU A 364 0.97 -18.80 -24.15
C LEU A 364 0.04 -19.89 -24.70
N ASP A 365 0.58 -20.80 -25.49
CA ASP A 365 -0.14 -21.99 -25.95
C ASP A 365 -0.27 -23.02 -24.82
N ARG A 366 -1.49 -23.50 -24.59
CA ARG A 366 -1.90 -24.43 -23.53
C ARG A 366 -2.89 -25.47 -24.09
N PRO A 367 -2.41 -26.40 -24.94
CA PRO A 367 -3.28 -27.44 -25.53
C PRO A 367 -3.82 -28.40 -24.47
N ASP A 368 -3.13 -28.56 -23.35
CA ASP A 368 -3.57 -29.32 -22.18
C ASP A 368 -4.88 -28.76 -21.59
N VAL A 369 -5.03 -27.43 -21.53
CA VAL A 369 -6.27 -26.78 -21.07
C VAL A 369 -7.43 -27.10 -22.00
N VAL A 370 -7.21 -27.03 -23.32
CA VAL A 370 -8.26 -27.35 -24.30
C VAL A 370 -8.74 -28.79 -24.14
N ARG A 371 -7.80 -29.76 -24.08
CA ARG A 371 -8.12 -31.18 -23.89
C ARG A 371 -8.87 -31.45 -22.58
N ALA A 372 -8.59 -30.69 -21.52
CA ALA A 372 -9.24 -30.88 -20.23
C ALA A 372 -10.73 -30.49 -20.22
N PHE A 373 -11.16 -29.60 -21.13
CA PHE A 373 -12.52 -29.09 -21.21
C PHE A 373 -13.28 -29.55 -22.46
N GLU A 374 -12.63 -30.26 -23.36
CA GLU A 374 -13.24 -30.84 -24.56
C GLU A 374 -14.43 -31.74 -24.20
N GLY A 375 -15.58 -31.47 -24.82
CA GLY A 375 -16.82 -32.23 -24.62
C GLY A 375 -17.53 -32.04 -23.27
N LYS A 376 -17.10 -31.09 -22.42
CA LYS A 376 -17.69 -30.87 -21.09
C LYS A 376 -18.59 -29.63 -21.05
N PRO A 377 -19.89 -29.73 -20.72
CA PRO A 377 -20.75 -28.56 -20.51
C PRO A 377 -20.17 -27.60 -19.44
N PRO A 378 -20.27 -26.26 -19.61
CA PRO A 378 -20.90 -25.54 -20.72
C PRO A 378 -20.02 -25.37 -21.98
N PHE A 379 -18.84 -25.99 -22.02
CA PHE A 379 -17.94 -25.97 -23.17
C PHE A 379 -18.43 -26.95 -24.25
N GLY A 380 -18.98 -26.41 -25.33
CA GLY A 380 -19.44 -27.19 -26.48
C GLY A 380 -18.30 -27.61 -27.43
N PRO A 381 -18.62 -28.14 -28.63
CA PRO A 381 -17.63 -28.49 -29.67
C PRO A 381 -16.84 -27.28 -30.21
N GLY A 382 -17.15 -26.04 -29.79
CA GLY A 382 -16.49 -24.81 -30.22
C GLY A 382 -15.04 -24.60 -29.75
N LEU A 383 -14.43 -25.57 -29.07
CA LEU A 383 -12.97 -25.62 -28.86
C LEU A 383 -12.21 -26.06 -30.13
N GLU A 384 -12.93 -26.51 -31.17
CA GLU A 384 -12.42 -26.86 -32.49
C GLU A 384 -11.92 -25.62 -33.24
N GLY A 385 -10.61 -25.36 -33.21
CA GLY A 385 -10.02 -24.27 -33.98
C GLY A 385 -8.51 -24.05 -33.86
N GLY A 386 -7.77 -24.95 -33.21
CA GLY A 386 -6.29 -24.88 -33.10
C GLY A 386 -5.75 -23.64 -32.36
N ARG A 387 -6.61 -22.80 -31.77
CA ARG A 387 -6.21 -21.64 -30.97
C ARG A 387 -6.03 -22.08 -29.53
N HIS A 388 -4.82 -22.50 -29.20
CA HIS A 388 -4.46 -22.95 -27.84
C HIS A 388 -3.94 -21.82 -26.94
N ARG A 389 -4.01 -20.55 -27.37
CA ARG A 389 -3.47 -19.39 -26.65
C ARG A 389 -4.31 -19.00 -25.42
N HIS A 390 -4.47 -19.94 -24.49
CA HIS A 390 -5.22 -19.79 -23.25
C HIS A 390 -4.33 -19.40 -22.08
N GLY A 391 -3.04 -19.76 -22.13
CA GLY A 391 -2.09 -19.41 -21.09
C GLY A 391 -1.78 -17.92 -21.05
N PHE A 392 -1.35 -17.41 -19.91
CA PHE A 392 -0.85 -16.05 -19.76
C PHE A 392 0.25 -15.98 -18.71
N ILE A 393 1.15 -15.01 -18.89
CA ILE A 393 2.05 -14.49 -17.84
C ILE A 393 1.82 -12.99 -17.77
N ALA A 394 1.62 -12.48 -16.56
CA ALA A 394 1.41 -11.07 -16.27
C ALA A 394 2.22 -10.66 -15.04
N PHE A 395 3.02 -9.61 -15.18
CA PHE A 395 3.68 -8.94 -14.07
C PHE A 395 2.92 -7.67 -13.68
N ALA A 396 2.48 -7.59 -12.43
CA ALA A 396 1.84 -6.43 -11.83
C ALA A 396 2.90 -5.63 -11.04
N PRO A 397 3.49 -4.58 -11.64
CA PRO A 397 4.59 -3.82 -11.03
C PRO A 397 4.15 -3.07 -9.78
N ALA A 398 5.04 -2.99 -8.78
CA ALA A 398 4.81 -2.27 -7.51
C ALA A 398 3.47 -2.59 -6.81
N PHE A 399 2.90 -3.76 -7.11
CA PHE A 399 1.62 -4.18 -6.58
C PHE A 399 1.82 -4.96 -5.29
N ASP A 400 1.10 -4.56 -4.23
CA ASP A 400 1.12 -5.22 -2.93
C ASP A 400 2.51 -5.33 -2.26
N PRO A 401 3.23 -4.19 -2.10
CA PRO A 401 4.60 -4.17 -1.57
C PRO A 401 4.69 -4.72 -0.14
N ASP A 402 3.68 -4.48 0.70
CA ASP A 402 3.66 -4.90 2.11
C ASP A 402 3.28 -6.38 2.27
N GLY A 403 2.63 -6.95 1.24
CA GLY A 403 2.22 -8.34 1.20
C GLY A 403 1.25 -8.78 2.31
N THR A 404 0.51 -7.84 2.88
CA THR A 404 -0.43 -8.07 3.98
C THR A 404 -1.86 -8.28 3.50
N SER A 405 -2.16 -7.87 2.27
CA SER A 405 -3.51 -7.86 1.74
C SER A 405 -3.86 -9.15 1.00
N PRO A 406 -5.10 -9.65 1.12
CA PRO A 406 -5.58 -10.72 0.28
C PRO A 406 -5.72 -10.24 -1.16
N LEU A 407 -5.34 -11.10 -2.10
CA LEU A 407 -5.40 -10.82 -3.52
C LEU A 407 -6.53 -11.63 -4.17
N HIS A 408 -7.14 -11.07 -5.20
CA HIS A 408 -8.08 -11.79 -6.07
C HIS A 408 -8.03 -11.24 -7.49
N ILE A 409 -8.40 -12.07 -8.47
CA ILE A 409 -8.64 -11.64 -9.84
C ILE A 409 -10.15 -11.43 -10.02
N GLU A 410 -10.53 -10.28 -10.56
CA GLU A 410 -11.88 -9.94 -11.00
C GLU A 410 -11.96 -10.09 -12.53
N LEU A 411 -12.96 -10.84 -12.99
CA LEU A 411 -13.36 -10.94 -14.40
C LEU A 411 -14.59 -10.07 -14.62
N SER A 412 -14.49 -9.14 -15.57
CA SER A 412 -15.60 -8.28 -15.98
C SER A 412 -16.26 -8.82 -17.25
N PHE A 413 -17.57 -8.59 -17.40
CA PHE A 413 -18.38 -9.02 -18.54
C PHE A 413 -19.22 -7.84 -19.05
N ASP A 414 -19.55 -7.81 -20.35
CA ASP A 414 -20.49 -6.80 -20.90
C ASP A 414 -21.90 -6.95 -20.32
N LEU A 415 -22.32 -8.20 -20.09
CA LEU A 415 -23.64 -8.55 -19.59
C LEU A 415 -23.50 -9.53 -18.42
N GLY A 416 -23.70 -9.03 -17.20
CA GLY A 416 -23.72 -9.85 -15.99
C GLY A 416 -22.86 -9.28 -14.87
N PRO A 417 -22.91 -9.91 -13.68
CA PRO A 417 -22.06 -9.53 -12.56
C PRO A 417 -20.61 -9.99 -12.79
N PRO A 418 -19.63 -9.33 -12.12
CA PRO A 418 -18.25 -9.79 -12.13
C PRO A 418 -18.11 -11.17 -11.49
N ALA A 419 -17.04 -11.87 -11.85
CA ALA A 419 -16.64 -13.14 -11.23
C ALA A 419 -15.24 -13.03 -10.62
N PHE A 420 -14.97 -13.81 -9.59
CA PHE A 420 -13.78 -13.65 -8.76
C PHE A 420 -13.03 -14.97 -8.60
N LEU A 421 -11.70 -14.88 -8.64
CA LEU A 421 -10.80 -15.98 -8.30
C LEU A 421 -9.81 -15.53 -7.22
N PRO A 422 -9.85 -16.09 -6.00
CA PRO A 422 -8.86 -15.80 -4.96
C PRO A 422 -7.44 -16.13 -5.42
N VAL A 423 -6.47 -15.26 -5.09
CA VAL A 423 -5.06 -15.46 -5.44
C VAL A 423 -4.23 -15.68 -4.18
N ILE A 424 -3.60 -16.85 -4.12
CA ILE A 424 -2.61 -17.18 -3.08
C ILE A 424 -1.21 -16.97 -3.67
N ALA A 425 -0.67 -15.77 -3.45
CA ALA A 425 0.69 -15.43 -3.89
C ALA A 425 1.73 -15.92 -2.89
N LYS A 426 2.66 -16.77 -3.33
CA LYS A 426 3.81 -17.19 -2.51
C LYS A 426 4.86 -16.10 -2.51
N ARG A 427 5.48 -15.84 -1.36
CA ARG A 427 6.69 -14.98 -1.31
C ARG A 427 7.84 -15.74 -1.95
N GLY A 428 8.65 -15.05 -2.75
CA GLY A 428 9.85 -15.59 -3.37
C GLY A 428 10.75 -14.49 -3.91
N SER A 429 12.00 -14.82 -4.17
CA SER A 429 12.94 -13.88 -4.78
C SER A 429 12.59 -13.61 -6.25
N TYR A 430 13.01 -12.45 -6.77
CA TYR A 430 12.89 -12.15 -8.20
C TYR A 430 13.64 -13.18 -9.06
N ARG A 431 14.78 -13.69 -8.57
CA ARG A 431 15.58 -14.71 -9.25
C ARG A 431 14.81 -16.02 -9.39
N GLU A 432 14.22 -16.53 -8.31
CA GLU A 432 13.40 -17.75 -8.35
C GLU A 432 12.18 -17.58 -9.26
N ALA A 433 11.47 -16.46 -9.16
CA ALA A 433 10.31 -16.15 -9.99
C ALA A 433 10.66 -16.16 -11.48
N THR A 434 11.80 -15.55 -11.83
CA THR A 434 12.29 -15.40 -13.20
C THR A 434 12.81 -16.73 -13.76
N LEU A 435 13.71 -17.40 -13.04
CA LEU A 435 14.26 -18.69 -13.46
C LEU A 435 13.18 -19.76 -13.59
N ARG A 436 12.15 -19.72 -12.74
CA ARG A 436 10.98 -20.59 -12.88
C ARG A 436 10.27 -20.36 -14.22
N GLN A 437 10.05 -19.12 -14.64
CA GLN A 437 9.40 -18.86 -15.94
C GLN A 437 10.25 -19.35 -17.10
N LEU A 438 11.56 -19.06 -17.05
CA LEU A 438 12.49 -19.47 -18.09
C LEU A 438 12.56 -21.00 -18.24
N ARG A 439 12.34 -21.77 -17.16
CA ARG A 439 12.26 -23.24 -17.20
C ARG A 439 10.95 -23.77 -17.81
N THR A 440 9.89 -22.96 -17.83
CA THR A 440 8.55 -23.39 -18.27
C THR A 440 8.22 -23.04 -19.72
N ILE A 441 8.97 -22.14 -20.35
CA ILE A 441 8.68 -21.65 -21.71
C ILE A 441 9.75 -22.18 -22.66
N ASP A 442 9.34 -22.75 -23.79
CA ASP A 442 10.28 -23.16 -24.83
C ASP A 442 10.95 -21.91 -25.46
N PRO A 443 12.28 -21.77 -25.37
CA PRO A 443 13.01 -20.64 -25.96
C PRO A 443 12.84 -20.48 -27.47
N ARG A 444 12.46 -21.55 -28.18
CA ARG A 444 12.27 -21.55 -29.63
C ARG A 444 10.92 -20.94 -30.04
N GLU A 445 9.99 -20.78 -29.09
CA GLU A 445 8.71 -20.14 -29.38
C GLU A 445 8.86 -18.63 -29.55
N GLY A 446 8.19 -18.06 -30.55
CA GLY A 446 8.16 -16.60 -30.76
C GLY A 446 7.54 -15.80 -29.61
N THR A 447 6.90 -16.47 -28.64
CA THR A 447 6.36 -15.86 -27.42
C THR A 447 7.42 -15.64 -26.35
N PHE A 448 8.50 -16.43 -26.34
CA PHE A 448 9.58 -16.34 -25.35
C PHE A 448 10.14 -14.92 -25.23
N ARG A 449 10.48 -14.29 -26.37
CA ARG A 449 10.98 -12.92 -26.40
C ARG A 449 10.01 -11.93 -25.75
N ARG A 450 8.70 -12.07 -26.00
CA ARG A 450 7.68 -11.19 -25.41
C ARG A 450 7.55 -11.38 -23.90
N VAL A 451 7.66 -12.61 -23.41
CA VAL A 451 7.67 -12.86 -21.96
C VAL A 451 8.88 -12.21 -21.31
N VAL A 452 10.06 -12.39 -21.90
CA VAL A 452 11.31 -11.78 -21.43
C VAL A 452 11.18 -10.26 -21.38
N GLU A 453 10.87 -9.62 -22.50
CA GLU A 453 10.86 -8.16 -22.63
C GLU A 453 9.74 -7.48 -21.82
N ARG A 454 8.54 -8.07 -21.77
CA ARG A 454 7.37 -7.42 -21.16
C ARG A 454 7.11 -7.82 -19.72
N GLN A 455 7.60 -8.97 -19.27
CA GLN A 455 7.27 -9.51 -17.95
C GLN A 455 8.51 -9.67 -17.07
N LEU A 456 9.57 -10.30 -17.58
CA LEU A 456 10.73 -10.67 -16.78
C LEU A 456 11.73 -9.52 -16.61
N VAL A 457 12.01 -8.75 -17.67
CA VAL A 457 12.88 -7.57 -17.58
C VAL A 457 12.30 -6.54 -16.59
N PRO A 458 11.01 -6.12 -16.69
CA PRO A 458 10.44 -5.19 -15.72
C PRO A 458 10.44 -5.71 -14.29
N LEU A 459 10.26 -7.03 -14.10
CA LEU A 459 10.35 -7.66 -12.79
C LEU A 459 11.74 -7.51 -12.18
N VAL A 460 12.80 -7.78 -12.95
CA VAL A 460 14.18 -7.64 -12.49
C VAL A 460 14.56 -6.18 -12.29
N GLU A 461 14.06 -5.27 -13.14
CA GLU A 461 14.33 -3.83 -13.01
C GLU A 461 13.79 -3.25 -11.71
N GLN A 462 12.57 -3.65 -11.31
CA GLN A 462 11.86 -3.12 -10.15
C GLN A 462 12.11 -3.89 -8.85
N ALA A 463 12.75 -5.06 -8.91
CA ALA A 463 13.01 -5.85 -7.73
C ALA A 463 13.84 -5.05 -6.71
N ALA A 464 13.36 -4.98 -5.46
CA ALA A 464 14.15 -4.45 -4.38
C ALA A 464 15.13 -5.52 -3.90
N LEU A 465 16.37 -5.12 -3.68
CA LEU A 465 17.37 -5.94 -3.00
C LEU A 465 17.55 -5.41 -1.58
N PRO A 466 17.15 -6.16 -0.55
CA PRO A 466 17.62 -5.85 0.79
C PRO A 466 19.15 -6.03 0.83
N PRO A 467 19.87 -5.24 1.64
CA PRO A 467 21.29 -5.46 1.84
C PRO A 467 21.51 -6.83 2.49
N VAL A 468 22.46 -7.58 1.96
CA VAL A 468 22.89 -8.87 2.53
C VAL A 468 23.49 -8.64 3.91
N LYS A 469 23.12 -9.48 4.87
CA LYS A 469 23.56 -9.38 6.27
C LYS A 469 24.58 -10.45 6.58
N THR A 470 25.65 -10.04 7.25
CA THR A 470 26.59 -10.98 7.89
C THR A 470 25.94 -11.58 9.13
N LEU A 471 25.87 -12.91 9.17
CA LEU A 471 25.29 -13.69 10.27
C LEU A 471 26.36 -14.09 11.30
N SER A 472 27.54 -14.50 10.83
CA SER A 472 28.65 -14.89 11.70
C SER A 472 30.00 -14.62 11.05
N VAL A 473 31.03 -14.49 11.89
CA VAL A 473 32.44 -14.40 11.50
C VAL A 473 33.23 -15.31 12.43
N GLU A 474 33.82 -16.37 11.89
CA GLU A 474 34.51 -17.41 12.66
C GLU A 474 35.96 -17.56 12.21
N PRO A 475 36.95 -17.45 13.11
CA PRO A 475 38.34 -17.72 12.76
C PRO A 475 38.57 -19.23 12.56
N ILE A 476 39.25 -19.59 11.48
CA ILE A 476 39.57 -20.95 11.09
C ILE A 476 41.09 -21.04 10.79
N GLY A 477 41.78 -22.02 11.36
CA GLY A 477 43.22 -22.21 11.10
C GLY A 477 44.13 -21.49 12.10
N HIS A 478 45.20 -20.85 11.62
CA HIS A 478 46.23 -20.24 12.47
C HIS A 478 46.09 -18.71 12.58
N ALA A 479 46.34 -18.17 13.78
CA ALA A 479 46.09 -16.76 14.11
C ALA A 479 47.18 -15.79 13.62
N THR A 480 48.34 -16.28 13.18
CA THR A 480 49.44 -15.43 12.70
C THR A 480 49.29 -15.18 11.20
N ALA A 481 48.73 -14.01 10.86
CA ALA A 481 48.74 -13.48 9.51
C ALA A 481 49.77 -12.33 9.41
N GLU A 482 50.57 -12.33 8.35
CA GLU A 482 51.51 -11.25 8.03
C GLU A 482 51.13 -10.62 6.70
N GLY A 483 51.18 -9.29 6.64
CA GLY A 483 51.07 -8.54 5.38
C GLY A 483 49.92 -7.54 5.30
N GLY A 484 50.12 -6.50 4.48
CA GLY A 484 49.20 -5.35 4.36
C GLY A 484 47.96 -5.57 3.49
N VAL A 485 47.67 -6.79 3.05
CA VAL A 485 46.53 -7.12 2.16
C VAL A 485 45.82 -8.37 2.64
N THR A 486 44.50 -8.30 2.75
CA THR A 486 43.61 -9.45 3.02
C THR A 486 43.04 -9.98 1.71
N LEU A 487 43.12 -11.29 1.50
CA LEU A 487 42.45 -11.96 0.39
C LEU A 487 41.01 -12.27 0.78
N VAL A 488 40.04 -11.68 0.09
CA VAL A 488 38.61 -11.90 0.34
C VAL A 488 38.07 -12.78 -0.77
N ILE A 489 37.69 -14.00 -0.43
CA ILE A 489 37.20 -15.03 -1.34
C ILE A 489 35.69 -15.15 -1.20
N GLY A 490 34.95 -14.82 -2.25
CA GLY A 490 33.49 -14.95 -2.28
C GLY A 490 33.07 -16.24 -2.98
N LEU A 491 32.19 -17.02 -2.33
CA LEU A 491 31.63 -18.25 -2.88
C LEU A 491 30.12 -18.12 -3.11
N ASP A 492 29.63 -18.85 -4.11
CA ASP A 492 28.21 -19.05 -4.39
C ASP A 492 27.97 -20.50 -4.83
N GLU A 493 26.71 -20.84 -5.16
CA GLU A 493 26.33 -22.17 -5.65
C GLU A 493 27.08 -22.59 -6.93
N GLU A 494 27.64 -21.64 -7.68
CA GLU A 494 28.40 -21.91 -8.91
C GLU A 494 29.91 -22.09 -8.64
N ALA A 495 30.39 -21.69 -7.46
CA ALA A 495 31.81 -21.71 -7.09
C ALA A 495 32.05 -22.48 -5.77
N THR A 496 31.57 -23.73 -5.72
CA THR A 496 31.67 -24.57 -4.51
C THR A 496 33.03 -25.26 -4.36
N GLU A 497 33.78 -25.45 -5.44
CA GLU A 497 35.10 -26.10 -5.44
C GLU A 497 36.24 -25.14 -5.10
N VAL A 498 36.35 -24.76 -3.82
CA VAL A 498 37.37 -23.80 -3.35
C VAL A 498 38.73 -24.44 -3.01
N ALA A 499 38.78 -25.77 -2.88
CA ALA A 499 39.99 -26.49 -2.46
C ALA A 499 41.21 -26.32 -3.39
N PRO A 500 41.07 -26.35 -4.74
CA PRO A 500 42.18 -26.08 -5.65
C PRO A 500 42.75 -24.68 -5.47
N LEU A 501 41.87 -23.66 -5.32
CA LEU A 501 42.29 -22.28 -5.10
C LEU A 501 43.09 -22.15 -3.81
N LEU A 502 42.58 -22.67 -2.68
CA LEU A 502 43.30 -22.61 -1.40
C LEU A 502 44.66 -23.32 -1.45
N THR A 503 44.75 -24.40 -2.22
CA THR A 503 46.01 -25.11 -2.43
C THR A 503 47.03 -24.24 -3.18
N LEU A 504 46.60 -23.56 -4.25
CA LEU A 504 47.48 -22.65 -5.00
C LEU A 504 47.92 -21.46 -4.13
N LEU A 505 46.99 -20.86 -3.37
CA LEU A 505 47.31 -19.79 -2.43
C LEU A 505 48.27 -20.24 -1.32
N ALA A 506 48.19 -21.50 -0.89
CA ALA A 506 49.12 -22.06 0.08
C ALA A 506 50.53 -22.31 -0.51
N LEU A 507 50.63 -22.57 -1.82
CA LEU A 507 51.89 -22.87 -2.49
C LEU A 507 52.63 -21.64 -3.00
N ASP A 508 51.94 -20.51 -3.17
CA ASP A 508 52.55 -19.24 -3.56
C ASP A 508 53.11 -18.48 -2.33
N PRO A 509 54.43 -18.17 -2.28
CA PRO A 509 55.03 -17.42 -1.19
C PRO A 509 54.38 -16.06 -0.88
N GLU A 510 53.81 -15.38 -1.87
CA GLU A 510 53.21 -14.05 -1.68
C GLU A 510 51.86 -14.10 -0.96
N THR A 511 51.15 -15.22 -1.07
CA THR A 511 49.80 -15.42 -0.53
C THR A 511 49.78 -16.31 0.72
N ARG A 512 50.73 -17.24 0.87
CA ARG A 512 50.74 -18.26 1.94
C ARG A 512 50.62 -17.71 3.36
N GLY A 513 51.21 -16.54 3.63
CA GLY A 513 51.18 -15.89 4.95
C GLY A 513 50.09 -14.84 5.14
N ARG A 514 49.30 -14.56 4.10
CA ARG A 514 48.31 -13.47 4.12
C ARG A 514 47.05 -13.87 4.88
N PRO A 515 46.35 -12.92 5.51
CA PRO A 515 45.01 -13.17 6.03
C PRO A 515 44.05 -13.46 4.87
N ILE A 516 43.22 -14.48 5.03
CA ILE A 516 42.20 -14.87 4.06
C ILE A 516 40.83 -14.81 4.73
N VAL A 517 39.87 -14.17 4.09
CA VAL A 517 38.46 -14.21 4.46
C VAL A 517 37.72 -15.02 3.39
N ILE A 518 36.99 -16.05 3.78
CA ILE A 518 36.05 -16.76 2.90
C ILE A 518 34.66 -16.34 3.31
N ALA A 519 33.91 -15.77 2.37
CA ALA A 519 32.53 -15.35 2.58
C ALA A 519 31.60 -16.14 1.66
N ALA A 520 30.47 -16.60 2.20
CA ALA A 520 29.46 -17.33 1.45
C ALA A 520 28.10 -17.30 2.17
N PRO A 521 26.99 -17.65 1.48
CA PRO A 521 25.71 -17.91 2.13
C PRO A 521 25.84 -19.01 3.20
N VAL A 522 25.07 -18.89 4.28
CA VAL A 522 25.16 -19.79 5.45
C VAL A 522 25.04 -21.28 5.10
N ASP A 523 24.14 -21.63 4.18
CA ASP A 523 23.97 -23.02 3.74
C ASP A 523 25.26 -23.59 3.12
N LEU A 524 26.01 -22.74 2.39
CA LEU A 524 27.27 -23.14 1.78
C LEU A 524 28.42 -23.16 2.78
N THR A 525 28.45 -22.22 3.74
CA THR A 525 29.44 -22.25 4.84
C THR A 525 29.28 -23.49 5.71
N ASP A 526 28.03 -23.91 5.99
CA ASP A 526 27.74 -25.11 6.76
C ASP A 526 28.17 -26.37 6.02
N ALA A 527 27.93 -26.43 4.70
CA ALA A 527 28.33 -27.55 3.86
C ALA A 527 29.86 -27.70 3.73
N LEU A 528 30.59 -26.59 3.57
CA LEU A 528 32.04 -26.60 3.29
C LEU A 528 32.92 -26.41 4.53
N GLY A 529 32.36 -25.97 5.67
CA GLY A 529 33.12 -25.50 6.83
C GLY A 529 34.11 -26.53 7.38
N ALA A 530 33.73 -27.81 7.45
CA ALA A 530 34.61 -28.88 7.94
C ALA A 530 35.82 -29.11 7.02
N GLU A 531 35.60 -29.06 5.70
CA GLU A 531 36.68 -29.18 4.71
C GLU A 531 37.60 -27.96 4.74
N LEU A 532 37.03 -26.75 4.78
CA LEU A 532 37.78 -25.50 4.91
C LEU A 532 38.67 -25.52 6.15
N ALA A 533 38.14 -25.95 7.30
CA ALA A 533 38.91 -26.08 8.52
C ALA A 533 40.03 -27.12 8.44
N ARG A 534 39.79 -28.23 7.74
CA ARG A 534 40.83 -29.25 7.47
C ARG A 534 41.94 -28.67 6.60
N LEU A 535 41.61 -27.99 5.50
CA LEU A 535 42.57 -27.37 4.58
C LEU A 535 43.36 -26.26 5.28
N ALA A 536 42.70 -25.42 6.07
CA ALA A 536 43.33 -24.35 6.84
C ALA A 536 44.43 -24.88 7.77
N ARG A 537 44.12 -25.95 8.53
CA ARG A 537 45.09 -26.57 9.44
C ARG A 537 46.22 -27.27 8.69
N PHE A 538 45.91 -27.99 7.62
CA PHE A 538 46.89 -28.72 6.83
C PHE A 538 47.91 -27.79 6.18
N TRP A 539 47.43 -26.73 5.52
CA TRP A 539 48.28 -25.76 4.83
C TRP A 539 48.84 -24.67 5.73
N ARG A 540 48.35 -24.56 6.98
CA ARG A 540 48.65 -23.50 7.95
C ARG A 540 48.22 -22.11 7.48
N LEU A 541 47.04 -22.03 6.87
CA LEU A 541 46.46 -20.77 6.41
C LEU A 541 45.78 -20.03 7.58
N SER A 542 45.77 -18.70 7.50
CA SER A 542 45.01 -17.82 8.39
C SER A 542 43.69 -17.47 7.73
N LEU A 543 42.62 -18.17 8.12
CA LEU A 543 41.30 -18.06 7.50
C LEU A 543 40.27 -17.47 8.49
N ARG A 544 39.33 -16.69 7.96
CA ARG A 544 38.06 -16.37 8.63
C ARG A 544 36.92 -16.77 7.72
N LEU A 545 35.92 -17.44 8.27
CA LEU A 545 34.69 -17.80 7.57
C LEU A 545 33.61 -16.79 7.92
N VAL A 546 32.98 -16.22 6.90
CA VAL A 546 31.91 -15.23 7.02
C VAL A 546 30.65 -15.85 6.41
N ALA A 547 29.63 -16.07 7.22
CA ALA A 547 28.33 -16.54 6.76
C ALA A 547 27.39 -15.36 6.50
N THR A 548 26.71 -15.35 5.36
CA THR A 548 25.69 -14.36 5.01
C THR A 548 24.28 -14.97 4.98
N ASP A 549 23.25 -14.13 5.10
CA ASP A 549 21.84 -14.54 5.01
C ASP A 549 21.37 -14.83 3.56
N GLY A 550 22.26 -14.67 2.59
CA GLY A 550 22.03 -14.97 1.17
C GLY A 550 23.00 -14.21 0.26
N GLY A 551 22.59 -14.03 -0.99
CA GLY A 551 23.35 -13.30 -2.00
C GLY A 551 24.17 -14.20 -2.94
N ASP A 552 24.77 -13.56 -3.95
CA ASP A 552 25.74 -14.20 -4.85
C ASP A 552 27.19 -13.95 -4.41
N ALA A 553 28.17 -14.45 -5.18
CA ALA A 553 29.58 -14.28 -4.85
C ALA A 553 30.01 -12.81 -4.72
N ILE A 554 29.36 -11.86 -5.39
CA ILE A 554 29.69 -10.42 -5.29
C ILE A 554 29.19 -9.86 -3.95
N ASP A 555 28.01 -10.26 -3.50
CA ASP A 555 27.53 -9.88 -2.16
C ASP A 555 28.46 -10.44 -1.09
N ALA A 556 28.87 -11.70 -1.25
CA ALA A 556 29.80 -12.36 -0.35
C ALA A 556 31.16 -11.64 -0.32
N LEU A 557 31.70 -11.22 -1.47
CA LEU A 557 32.94 -10.43 -1.54
C LEU A 557 32.84 -9.11 -0.77
N ILE A 558 31.71 -8.39 -0.89
CA ILE A 558 31.50 -7.13 -0.16
C ILE A 558 31.39 -7.39 1.34
N ALA A 559 30.59 -8.38 1.75
CA ALA A 559 30.45 -8.77 3.16
C ALA A 559 31.78 -9.26 3.77
N GLY A 560 32.58 -10.00 3.00
CA GLY A 560 33.91 -10.46 3.41
C GLY A 560 34.91 -9.31 3.57
N ALA A 561 34.83 -8.26 2.75
CA ALA A 561 35.67 -7.08 2.90
C ALA A 561 35.39 -6.32 4.22
N ALA A 562 34.16 -6.36 4.72
CA ALA A 562 33.83 -5.84 6.05
C ALA A 562 34.52 -6.58 7.19
N ALA A 563 34.73 -7.89 7.04
CA ALA A 563 35.46 -8.73 7.99
C ALA A 563 37.00 -8.69 7.84
N ALA A 564 37.52 -8.02 6.81
CA ALA A 564 38.95 -7.84 6.62
C ALA A 564 39.52 -6.86 7.66
N GLU A 565 40.75 -7.13 8.13
CA GLU A 565 41.44 -6.30 9.14
C GLU A 565 42.45 -5.32 8.52
N THR A 566 42.79 -5.50 7.23
CA THR A 566 43.74 -4.65 6.51
C THR A 566 43.02 -3.54 5.75
N GLU A 567 43.70 -2.40 5.57
CA GLU A 567 43.18 -1.27 4.79
C GLU A 567 43.11 -1.54 3.29
N THR A 568 43.87 -2.52 2.78
CA THR A 568 43.80 -2.98 1.39
C THR A 568 43.24 -4.40 1.35
N VAL A 569 42.30 -4.65 0.45
CA VAL A 569 41.71 -5.97 0.23
C VAL A 569 41.86 -6.37 -1.24
N LEU A 570 42.05 -7.66 -1.48
CA LEU A 570 41.88 -8.24 -2.80
C LEU A 570 40.57 -9.02 -2.80
N LEU A 571 39.59 -8.57 -3.58
CA LEU A 571 38.43 -9.39 -3.90
C LEU A 571 38.85 -10.49 -4.87
N LEU A 572 38.40 -11.72 -4.65
CA LEU A 572 38.69 -12.87 -5.48
C LEU A 572 37.50 -13.84 -5.49
N SER A 573 36.81 -13.95 -6.61
CA SER A 573 35.78 -14.98 -6.80
C SER A 573 36.39 -16.36 -6.62
N GLY A 574 35.73 -17.24 -5.86
CA GLY A 574 36.18 -18.62 -5.66
C GLY A 574 36.25 -19.45 -6.94
N ALA A 575 35.63 -18.98 -8.03
CA ALA A 575 35.74 -19.60 -9.34
C ALA A 575 37.06 -19.27 -10.06
N LEU A 576 37.76 -18.19 -9.70
CA LEU A 576 38.96 -17.77 -10.42
C LEU A 576 40.22 -18.47 -9.88
N VAL A 577 41.13 -18.78 -10.78
CA VAL A 577 42.39 -19.47 -10.47
C VAL A 577 43.58 -18.65 -10.98
N PRO A 578 44.59 -18.32 -10.16
CA PRO A 578 45.79 -17.61 -10.64
C PRO A 578 46.60 -18.47 -11.60
N GLY A 579 46.98 -17.92 -12.75
CA GLY A 579 47.73 -18.66 -13.78
C GLY A 579 49.23 -18.80 -13.48
N GLU A 580 49.80 -17.85 -12.75
CA GLU A 580 51.24 -17.82 -12.43
C GLU A 580 51.47 -17.38 -10.98
N ARG A 581 52.65 -17.73 -10.43
CA ARG A 581 53.09 -17.25 -9.10
C ARG A 581 53.51 -15.78 -9.17
N GLY A 582 53.49 -15.08 -8.04
CA GLY A 582 53.95 -13.69 -7.99
C GLY A 582 52.94 -12.67 -8.54
N TRP A 583 51.70 -13.10 -8.73
CA TRP A 583 50.63 -12.32 -9.33
C TRP A 583 50.11 -11.23 -8.39
N LEU A 584 50.10 -11.49 -7.07
CA LEU A 584 49.61 -10.56 -6.07
C LEU A 584 50.56 -9.36 -5.92
N GLY A 585 51.87 -9.61 -5.88
CA GLY A 585 52.91 -8.60 -5.77
C GLY A 585 52.85 -7.60 -6.92
N GLN A 586 52.58 -8.08 -8.14
CA GLN A 586 52.37 -7.22 -9.32
C GLN A 586 51.14 -6.31 -9.16
N LEU A 587 50.01 -6.83 -8.68
CA LEU A 587 48.82 -6.03 -8.41
C LEU A 587 49.07 -4.98 -7.33
N VAL A 588 49.75 -5.35 -6.24
CA VAL A 588 50.09 -4.45 -5.13
C VAL A 588 51.03 -3.33 -5.59
N ALA A 589 52.05 -3.67 -6.38
CA ALA A 589 52.96 -2.66 -6.95
C ALA A 589 52.22 -1.69 -7.86
N ALA A 590 51.36 -2.19 -8.76
CA ALA A 590 50.58 -1.37 -9.66
C ALA A 590 49.60 -0.45 -8.92
N GLN A 591 48.95 -0.93 -7.84
CA GLN A 591 48.05 -0.12 -7.03
C GLN A 591 48.79 0.96 -6.24
N ALA A 592 49.99 0.65 -5.72
CA ALA A 592 50.81 1.63 -5.03
C ALA A 592 51.24 2.79 -5.95
N GLU A 593 51.45 2.51 -7.24
CA GLU A 593 51.82 3.51 -8.24
C GLU A 593 50.62 4.30 -8.77
N ALA A 594 49.55 3.62 -9.18
CA ALA A 594 48.41 4.25 -9.85
C ALA A 594 47.32 4.75 -8.89
N GLY A 595 47.24 4.19 -7.68
CA GLY A 595 46.11 4.36 -6.76
C GLY A 595 44.82 3.67 -7.26
N GLY A 596 43.76 3.75 -6.46
CA GLY A 596 42.43 3.24 -6.82
C GLY A 596 42.32 1.72 -6.88
N ILE A 597 41.65 1.22 -7.91
CA ILE A 597 41.32 -0.21 -8.09
C ILE A 597 42.18 -0.81 -9.20
N VAL A 598 42.75 -1.99 -8.97
CA VAL A 598 43.54 -2.72 -9.99
C VAL A 598 42.93 -4.09 -10.25
N SER A 599 42.63 -4.41 -11.51
CA SER A 599 42.13 -5.73 -11.92
C SER A 599 43.07 -6.41 -12.93
N PRO A 600 43.29 -7.74 -12.80
CA PRO A 600 44.08 -8.52 -13.73
C PRO A 600 43.26 -8.95 -14.97
N THR A 601 43.91 -9.53 -15.96
CA THR A 601 43.25 -10.15 -17.12
C THR A 601 42.57 -11.46 -16.73
N PHE A 602 41.36 -11.70 -17.23
CA PHE A 602 40.71 -13.01 -17.14
C PHE A 602 40.76 -13.75 -18.47
N LEU A 603 41.08 -15.03 -18.39
CA LEU A 603 41.11 -15.95 -19.51
C LEU A 603 40.08 -17.07 -19.27
N TYR A 604 39.48 -17.58 -20.34
CA TYR A 604 38.80 -18.87 -20.34
C TYR A 604 39.84 -20.01 -20.31
N GLU A 605 39.38 -21.25 -20.14
CA GLU A 605 40.25 -22.43 -20.14
C GLU A 605 40.96 -22.68 -21.48
N ASP A 606 40.41 -22.18 -22.57
CA ASP A 606 40.98 -22.27 -23.92
C ASP A 606 41.99 -21.14 -24.23
N ASP A 607 42.47 -20.42 -23.20
CA ASP A 607 43.34 -19.24 -23.30
C ASP A 607 42.75 -18.05 -24.07
N SER A 608 41.45 -18.07 -24.40
CA SER A 608 40.77 -16.89 -24.94
C SER A 608 40.45 -15.88 -23.83
N ILE A 609 40.49 -14.60 -24.16
CA ILE A 609 40.32 -13.51 -23.20
C ILE A 609 38.83 -13.40 -22.82
N ARG A 610 38.51 -13.54 -21.53
CA ARG A 610 37.18 -13.28 -20.96
C ARG A 610 36.99 -11.79 -20.63
N TRP A 611 38.03 -11.15 -20.10
CA TRP A 611 38.00 -9.74 -19.71
C TRP A 611 39.41 -9.12 -19.81
N ALA A 612 39.51 -7.96 -20.46
CA ALA A 612 40.78 -7.23 -20.62
C ALA A 612 40.58 -5.71 -20.70
N GLY A 613 39.86 -5.16 -19.72
CA GLY A 613 39.78 -3.73 -19.48
C GLY A 613 38.87 -2.99 -20.45
N PRO A 614 37.56 -2.88 -20.16
CA PRO A 614 36.62 -2.21 -21.04
C PRO A 614 36.78 -0.68 -21.02
N VAL A 615 36.46 -0.05 -22.15
CA VAL A 615 36.50 1.42 -22.33
C VAL A 615 35.18 1.92 -22.91
N PHE A 616 34.90 3.21 -22.74
CA PHE A 616 33.76 3.85 -23.41
C PHE A 616 34.11 4.24 -24.84
N GLU A 617 33.27 3.83 -25.77
CA GLU A 617 33.28 4.22 -27.18
C GLU A 617 31.87 4.66 -27.59
N ASP A 618 31.72 5.90 -28.05
CA ASP A 618 30.43 6.47 -28.42
C ASP A 618 29.33 6.27 -27.36
N GLY A 619 29.72 6.33 -26.07
CA GLY A 619 28.83 6.14 -24.92
C GLY A 619 28.49 4.68 -24.60
N VAL A 620 29.06 3.72 -25.32
CA VAL A 620 28.88 2.28 -25.11
C VAL A 620 30.15 1.69 -24.49
N LEU A 621 29.97 0.78 -23.54
CA LEU A 621 31.09 0.07 -22.92
C LEU A 621 31.52 -1.10 -23.83
N VAL A 622 32.78 -1.08 -24.28
CA VAL A 622 33.35 -2.09 -25.19
C VAL A 622 34.60 -2.72 -24.58
N ASP A 623 34.66 -4.05 -24.56
CA ASP A 623 35.90 -4.80 -24.34
C ASP A 623 36.46 -5.26 -25.68
N ARG A 624 37.45 -4.52 -26.20
CA ARG A 624 38.03 -4.75 -27.54
C ARG A 624 38.73 -6.09 -27.69
N ARG A 625 39.11 -6.71 -26.56
CA ARG A 625 40.04 -7.86 -26.54
C ARG A 625 39.34 -9.13 -26.09
N ALA A 626 38.13 -9.05 -25.54
CA ALA A 626 37.31 -10.22 -25.27
C ALA A 626 37.17 -11.12 -26.51
N GLY A 627 37.39 -12.42 -26.33
CA GLY A 627 37.38 -13.45 -27.38
C GLY A 627 38.68 -13.61 -28.17
N TYR A 628 39.65 -12.70 -28.07
CA TYR A 628 40.97 -12.89 -28.67
C TYR A 628 41.83 -13.85 -27.84
N PRO A 629 42.83 -14.54 -28.43
CA PRO A 629 43.76 -15.37 -27.67
C PRO A 629 44.66 -14.51 -26.75
N ALA A 630 45.07 -15.06 -25.60
CA ALA A 630 45.95 -14.39 -24.63
C ALA A 630 47.25 -13.83 -25.25
N ALA A 631 47.74 -14.43 -26.35
CA ALA A 631 48.89 -13.94 -27.11
C ALA A 631 48.70 -12.50 -27.65
N ALA A 632 47.46 -12.04 -27.85
CA ALA A 632 47.15 -10.67 -28.24
C ALA A 632 47.58 -9.63 -27.18
N LEU A 633 47.91 -10.07 -25.95
CA LEU A 633 48.33 -9.22 -24.84
C LEU A 633 49.84 -9.13 -24.66
N ALA A 634 50.65 -9.78 -25.49
CA ALA A 634 52.11 -9.88 -25.30
C ALA A 634 52.84 -8.54 -25.13
N HIS A 635 52.28 -7.45 -25.69
CA HIS A 635 52.83 -6.10 -25.61
C HIS A 635 51.84 -5.09 -25.01
N ALA A 636 50.80 -5.55 -24.33
CA ALA A 636 49.85 -4.66 -23.66
C ALA A 636 50.52 -4.06 -22.42
N ALA A 637 50.43 -2.74 -22.29
CA ALA A 637 50.85 -2.01 -21.08
C ALA A 637 49.67 -1.83 -20.12
N PRO A 638 49.92 -1.63 -18.81
CA PRO A 638 48.88 -1.22 -17.87
C PRO A 638 48.11 -0.01 -18.39
N ALA A 639 46.79 -0.02 -18.28
CA ALA A 639 45.95 1.03 -18.83
C ALA A 639 44.79 1.38 -17.92
N SER A 640 44.41 2.67 -17.90
CA SER A 640 43.17 3.13 -17.27
C SER A 640 41.97 2.59 -18.04
N VAL A 641 40.95 2.16 -17.31
CA VAL A 641 39.75 1.53 -17.85
C VAL A 641 38.49 2.16 -17.28
N ALA A 642 37.38 1.99 -17.99
CA ALA A 642 36.10 2.56 -17.58
C ALA A 642 35.53 1.90 -16.31
N ALA A 643 35.80 0.61 -16.13
CA ALA A 643 35.36 -0.15 -14.96
C ALA A 643 36.34 -1.28 -14.65
N ALA A 644 36.68 -1.45 -13.37
CA ALA A 644 37.38 -2.62 -12.87
C ALA A 644 36.47 -3.86 -12.90
N ASN A 645 37.05 -5.06 -12.76
CA ASN A 645 36.29 -6.28 -12.61
C ASN A 645 36.29 -6.74 -11.14
N LEU A 646 35.16 -6.60 -10.46
CA LEU A 646 35.05 -6.92 -9.03
C LEU A 646 35.09 -8.43 -8.72
N GLU A 647 35.04 -9.32 -9.73
CA GLU A 647 35.35 -10.74 -9.50
C GLU A 647 36.82 -10.94 -9.11
N CYS A 648 37.73 -10.05 -9.50
CA CYS A 648 39.08 -9.97 -8.93
C CYS A 648 39.62 -8.54 -9.02
N ALA A 649 39.73 -7.87 -7.87
CA ALA A 649 40.17 -6.49 -7.80
C ALA A 649 40.91 -6.22 -6.50
N LEU A 650 42.06 -5.56 -6.61
CA LEU A 650 42.78 -4.99 -5.46
C LEU A 650 42.28 -3.56 -5.25
N LEU A 651 41.78 -3.26 -4.06
CA LEU A 651 41.17 -1.96 -3.73
C LEU A 651 41.31 -1.61 -2.23
N PRO A 652 41.18 -0.32 -1.86
CA PRO A 652 41.02 0.06 -0.47
C PRO A 652 39.78 -0.59 0.14
N ARG A 653 39.86 -1.02 1.39
CA ARG A 653 38.74 -1.61 2.13
C ARG A 653 37.55 -0.65 2.19
N SER A 654 37.80 0.64 2.42
CA SER A 654 36.77 1.69 2.43
C SER A 654 36.00 1.79 1.11
N THR A 655 36.65 1.53 -0.03
CA THR A 655 36.02 1.48 -1.36
C THR A 655 35.13 0.24 -1.51
N ALA A 656 35.52 -0.91 -0.95
CA ALA A 656 34.65 -2.09 -0.95
C ALA A 656 33.40 -1.87 -0.08
N LEU A 657 33.55 -1.24 1.09
CA LEU A 657 32.44 -0.94 2.00
C LEU A 657 31.45 0.08 1.44
N SER A 658 31.90 1.00 0.59
CA SER A 658 30.99 1.96 -0.05
C SER A 658 30.03 1.32 -1.06
N LEU A 659 30.20 0.03 -1.39
CA LEU A 659 29.29 -0.75 -2.23
C LEU A 659 28.11 -1.36 -1.47
N GLU A 660 28.16 -1.42 -0.14
CA GLU A 660 27.10 -2.04 0.66
C GLU A 660 25.74 -1.38 0.37
N GLY A 661 24.74 -2.22 0.07
CA GLY A 661 23.37 -1.76 -0.23
C GLY A 661 23.20 -1.03 -1.58
N ARG A 662 24.25 -0.92 -2.41
CA ARG A 662 24.15 -0.29 -3.76
C ARG A 662 23.83 -1.28 -4.88
N ALA A 663 23.96 -2.57 -4.61
CA ALA A 663 23.68 -3.61 -5.58
C ALA A 663 22.24 -3.52 -6.08
N ARG A 664 22.08 -3.64 -7.39
CA ARG A 664 20.78 -3.72 -8.07
C ARG A 664 20.53 -5.15 -8.54
N ALA A 665 19.26 -5.47 -8.77
CA ALA A 665 18.85 -6.81 -9.17
C ALA A 665 19.41 -7.18 -10.55
N PHE A 666 20.01 -8.38 -10.61
CA PHE A 666 20.53 -9.08 -11.78
C PHE A 666 20.44 -10.59 -11.50
N LEU A 667 20.29 -11.41 -12.53
CA LEU A 667 20.20 -12.87 -12.39
C LEU A 667 21.58 -13.52 -12.23
N GLY A 668 22.62 -12.90 -12.79
CA GLY A 668 24.01 -13.32 -12.73
C GLY A 668 24.96 -12.24 -12.19
N ARG A 669 26.12 -12.70 -11.70
CA ARG A 669 27.12 -11.88 -11.02
C ARG A 669 27.89 -10.91 -11.93
N GLU A 670 28.07 -11.25 -13.20
CA GLU A 670 28.91 -10.48 -14.15
C GLU A 670 28.39 -9.04 -14.34
N ARG A 671 27.09 -8.89 -14.65
CA ARG A 671 26.48 -7.58 -14.87
C ARG A 671 26.30 -6.80 -13.57
N LYS A 672 26.08 -7.49 -12.46
CA LYS A 672 26.06 -6.90 -11.12
C LYS A 672 27.41 -6.30 -10.74
N ALA A 673 28.49 -7.07 -10.88
CA ALA A 673 29.86 -6.62 -10.62
C ALA A 673 30.21 -5.39 -11.46
N LEU A 674 29.87 -5.42 -12.76
CA LEU A 674 30.11 -4.30 -13.66
C LEU A 674 29.29 -3.05 -13.30
N ASP A 675 28.01 -3.20 -12.94
CA ASP A 675 27.14 -2.07 -12.53
C ASP A 675 27.68 -1.37 -11.27
N LEU A 676 28.19 -2.15 -10.31
CA LEU A 676 28.86 -1.65 -9.11
C LEU A 676 30.21 -1.00 -9.42
N ALA A 677 31.02 -1.60 -10.29
CA ALA A 677 32.30 -1.01 -10.70
C ALA A 677 32.10 0.33 -11.40
N LEU A 678 31.09 0.45 -12.27
CA LEU A 678 30.72 1.72 -12.89
C LEU A 678 30.16 2.73 -11.88
N ALA A 679 29.54 2.27 -10.79
CA ALA A 679 29.11 3.16 -9.71
C ALA A 679 30.32 3.75 -8.97
N LEU A 680 31.37 2.96 -8.73
CA LEU A 680 32.63 3.46 -8.17
C LEU A 680 33.34 4.44 -9.11
N ALA A 681 33.35 4.14 -10.41
CA ALA A 681 33.89 5.07 -11.42
C ALA A 681 33.14 6.41 -11.40
N ALA A 682 31.81 6.39 -11.27
CA ALA A 682 30.99 7.60 -11.12
C ALA A 682 31.28 8.37 -9.82
N ASP A 683 31.75 7.68 -8.77
CA ASP A 683 32.22 8.30 -7.53
C ASP A 683 33.68 8.79 -7.63
N GLY A 684 34.29 8.73 -8.81
CA GLY A 684 35.65 9.20 -9.09
C GLY A 684 36.76 8.24 -8.69
N VAL A 685 36.45 6.97 -8.44
CA VAL A 685 37.47 5.96 -8.13
C VAL A 685 38.13 5.46 -9.43
N PRO A 686 39.44 5.70 -9.64
CA PRO A 686 40.10 5.27 -10.87
C PRO A 686 40.29 3.75 -10.90
N ALA A 687 40.19 3.17 -12.09
CA ALA A 687 40.39 1.75 -12.34
C ALA A 687 41.55 1.52 -13.32
N LEU A 688 42.46 0.62 -12.96
CA LEU A 688 43.60 0.20 -13.76
C LEU A 688 43.44 -1.28 -14.14
N TRP A 689 43.65 -1.59 -15.41
CA TRP A 689 43.80 -2.95 -15.89
C TRP A 689 45.29 -3.31 -16.01
N LEU A 690 45.66 -4.46 -15.46
CA LEU A 690 47.03 -4.99 -15.50
C LEU A 690 47.11 -6.23 -16.42
N PRO A 691 47.60 -6.11 -17.66
CA PRO A 691 47.65 -7.20 -18.64
C PRO A 691 48.62 -8.34 -18.29
N THR A 692 49.64 -8.05 -17.48
CA THR A 692 50.69 -9.01 -17.13
C THR A 692 50.22 -10.06 -16.13
N VAL A 693 49.17 -9.75 -15.35
CA VAL A 693 48.57 -10.68 -14.39
C VAL A 693 47.37 -11.36 -15.04
N ARG A 694 47.34 -12.70 -14.99
CA ARG A 694 46.33 -13.53 -15.66
C ARG A 694 45.70 -14.52 -14.69
N LEU A 695 44.38 -14.54 -14.65
CA LEU A 695 43.58 -15.51 -13.91
C LEU A 695 42.73 -16.31 -14.90
N LEU A 696 42.64 -17.61 -14.67
CA LEU A 696 41.77 -18.54 -15.39
C LEU A 696 40.38 -18.52 -14.75
N SER A 697 39.37 -18.49 -15.60
CA SER A 697 37.97 -18.62 -15.25
C SER A 697 37.46 -19.93 -15.86
N PRO A 698 37.34 -21.01 -15.07
CA PRO A 698 36.89 -22.29 -15.56
C PRO A 698 35.48 -22.17 -16.16
N GLU A 699 35.27 -22.82 -17.31
CA GLU A 699 33.94 -22.94 -17.88
C GLU A 699 33.19 -24.02 -17.09
N ILE A 700 32.20 -23.61 -16.30
CA ILE A 700 31.36 -24.58 -15.59
C ILE A 700 30.54 -25.35 -16.65
N GLU A 701 30.96 -26.60 -16.94
CA GLU A 701 30.36 -27.48 -17.93
C GLU A 701 28.83 -27.61 -17.77
N THR A 702 28.21 -27.69 -18.94
CA THR A 702 26.84 -27.29 -19.25
C THR A 702 25.80 -28.36 -18.94
N GLY A 703 25.18 -28.27 -17.76
CA GLY A 703 23.85 -28.85 -17.50
C GLY A 703 22.68 -27.89 -17.78
N GLY A 704 22.97 -26.59 -17.99
CA GLY A 704 21.96 -25.52 -18.07
C GLY A 704 22.29 -24.36 -19.02
N GLY A 705 23.10 -24.61 -20.06
CA GLY A 705 23.64 -23.57 -20.95
C GLY A 705 22.60 -22.64 -21.56
N THR A 706 21.42 -23.16 -21.93
CA THR A 706 20.31 -22.35 -22.47
C THR A 706 19.71 -21.42 -21.41
N LEU A 707 19.43 -21.93 -20.21
CA LEU A 707 18.87 -21.14 -19.10
C LEU A 707 19.81 -20.01 -18.69
N ARG A 708 21.12 -20.30 -18.55
CA ARG A 708 22.14 -19.28 -18.26
C ARG A 708 22.24 -18.24 -19.38
N ALA A 709 22.19 -18.64 -20.65
CA ALA A 709 22.19 -17.71 -21.77
C ALA A 709 20.98 -16.78 -21.74
N HIS A 710 19.79 -17.28 -21.39
CA HIS A 710 18.59 -16.46 -21.23
C HIS A 710 18.67 -15.50 -20.04
N ALA A 711 19.20 -15.97 -18.90
CA ALA A 711 19.43 -15.11 -17.74
C ALA A 711 20.41 -13.97 -18.07
N ARG A 712 21.54 -14.30 -18.72
CA ARG A 712 22.50 -13.30 -19.25
C ARG A 712 21.83 -12.30 -20.18
N ARG A 713 20.94 -12.76 -21.06
CA ARG A 713 20.22 -11.87 -21.98
C ARG A 713 19.29 -10.89 -21.25
N ILE A 714 18.60 -11.34 -20.21
CA ILE A 714 17.80 -10.45 -19.35
C ILE A 714 18.71 -9.42 -18.70
N ASP A 715 19.82 -9.86 -18.10
CA ASP A 715 20.77 -8.95 -17.44
C ASP A 715 21.37 -7.93 -18.40
N GLU A 716 21.65 -8.30 -19.65
CA GLU A 716 22.09 -7.37 -20.70
C GLU A 716 21.06 -6.28 -20.97
N ILE A 717 19.78 -6.63 -21.10
CA ILE A 717 18.71 -5.67 -21.37
C ILE A 717 18.55 -4.71 -20.17
N VAL A 718 18.47 -5.28 -18.96
CA VAL A 718 18.38 -4.51 -17.70
C VAL A 718 19.57 -3.58 -17.54
N PHE A 719 20.78 -4.07 -17.84
CA PHE A 719 22.00 -3.26 -17.78
C PHE A 719 21.95 -2.12 -18.78
N ALA A 720 21.59 -2.38 -20.04
CA ALA A 720 21.53 -1.35 -21.09
C ALA A 720 20.51 -0.25 -20.74
N ALA A 721 19.33 -0.62 -20.24
CA ALA A 721 18.30 0.33 -19.80
C ALA A 721 18.84 1.25 -18.68
N ARG A 722 19.53 0.67 -17.68
CA ARG A 722 20.13 1.43 -16.58
C ARG A 722 21.28 2.34 -17.02
N GLN A 723 22.07 1.94 -18.02
CA GLN A 723 23.14 2.79 -18.56
C GLN A 723 22.58 3.99 -19.30
N ALA A 724 21.47 3.83 -20.03
CA ALA A 724 20.81 4.95 -20.71
C ALA A 724 20.32 6.03 -19.73
N ASP A 725 19.94 5.64 -18.52
CA ASP A 725 19.50 6.56 -17.46
C ASP A 725 20.65 7.19 -16.67
N ARG A 726 21.89 6.69 -16.79
CA ARG A 726 23.04 7.28 -16.10
C ARG A 726 23.51 8.53 -16.86
N PRO A 727 23.66 9.69 -16.19
CA PRO A 727 24.34 10.82 -16.80
C PRO A 727 25.78 10.38 -17.09
N LEU A 728 26.15 10.31 -18.37
CA LEU A 728 27.53 10.04 -18.76
C LEU A 728 28.44 11.05 -18.05
N ALA A 729 29.32 10.56 -17.19
CA ALA A 729 30.41 11.35 -16.67
C ALA A 729 31.25 11.78 -17.88
N ARG A 730 31.09 13.04 -18.30
CA ARG A 730 31.99 13.67 -19.26
C ARG A 730 33.34 13.76 -18.56
N ASN A 731 34.30 12.96 -19.01
CA ASN A 731 35.71 13.24 -18.78
C ASN A 731 36.07 14.60 -19.39
#